data_AF-P40050-F1
#
_entry.id   AF-P40050-F1
#
_cell.length_a   1.000
_cell.length_b   1.000
_cell.length_c   1.000
_cell.angle_alpha   90.00
_cell.angle_beta   90.00
_cell.angle_gamma   90.00
#
_symmetry.space_group_name_H-M   'P 1'
#
loop_
_entity.id
_entity.type
_entity.pdbx_description
1 polymer ?
#
loop_
_entity_poly.entity_id
_entity_poly.type
_entity_poly.pdbx_seq_one_letter_code
_entity_poly.pdbx_strand_id
1 'polypeptide(L)'
;MGLKITKGQLRTKDLNQSSSKSSQSSRIGVDTCIFTRMLPRINTAINLTEHLLRRSFHSLTNLQKTQVKERLHELERHGFILNKTSKQLERINSKKRRQLKKLQKTAYPKDQAFHILRKFHKINNEALADTKLGPTSQSDLKFLSLTKDKRLFYTILGVNGEQLRDSKLIANDVQKFLKRGQLEKAVFLARLAKKKGVVGMNLIMKYYIEVVQSQQSAVDIFNWRKKWGVPIDQHSITILFNGLSKQENLVSKKYGELVLKTIDSLCDKNELTEIEYNTALAALINCTDETLVFKLLNKKCPGLKKDSITYTLMIRSCTRIADEKRFMVVLNDLMNKIPDYCVDSKLLFEYCEVICSQKSPKIEKQGMGLWALCEYFQFDKTIFKKYLTQSDFPTLVPLSHWNINKPFPLNKHVVGLFMNYCLKNKEYDLAMEIFKTLEAQNNQMLDQSIYHKYMETVITTRPITCGDECLDIYERVASSAQISITRRTLILVYNAFQRQSLKAVINKDASNAEATLHKIRGFIDSVEATYSSKLNGKVYRFNSWKFLFPIVKNLNMNDKVSTVELKSILDEYLKSLLNGEFGKEFKASIEDKRFVTLEGIRLVKVLTERIKLPSLDSEEIASLKGTERKKFLARRHLLRLKQILLEDLADIEGNSRRKGDSENTSTSEERIMEDLAELILETSYDKF
;
A
#
# COMPACT_ATOMS: atom_id res chain seq x y z
N MET A 1 16.62 -25.88 7.31
CA MET A 1 17.78 -26.72 7.72
C MET A 1 18.93 -25.82 8.15
N GLY A 2 19.20 -25.76 9.46
CA GLY A 2 20.25 -24.90 10.04
C GLY A 2 21.56 -25.65 10.23
N LEU A 3 22.59 -25.31 9.44
CA LEU A 3 23.94 -25.84 9.60
C LEU A 3 24.74 -24.96 10.58
N LYS A 4 24.93 -25.47 11.81
CA LYS A 4 25.92 -24.96 12.78
C LYS A 4 27.32 -25.30 12.24
N ILE A 5 28.08 -24.31 11.78
CA ILE A 5 29.51 -24.46 11.46
C ILE A 5 30.29 -23.97 12.67
N THR A 6 30.96 -24.90 13.34
CA THR A 6 31.85 -24.69 14.48
C THR A 6 33.07 -23.87 14.08
N LYS A 7 33.45 -22.92 14.94
CA LYS A 7 34.61 -22.02 14.80
C LYS A 7 35.92 -22.82 14.89
N GLY A 8 36.42 -23.32 13.76
CA GLY A 8 37.78 -23.85 13.64
C GLY A 8 38.78 -22.73 13.36
N GLN A 9 39.71 -22.51 14.28
CA GLN A 9 40.80 -21.54 14.20
C GLN A 9 41.73 -21.86 13.03
N LEU A 10 41.73 -21.05 11.97
CA LEU A 10 42.78 -21.05 10.95
C LEU A 10 43.65 -19.81 11.15
N ARG A 11 44.70 -19.96 11.95
CA ARG A 11 45.85 -19.06 12.03
C ARG A 11 46.54 -19.07 10.66
N THR A 12 46.35 -18.02 9.86
CA THR A 12 47.18 -17.76 8.68
C THR A 12 48.30 -16.82 9.11
N LYS A 13 49.53 -17.35 9.11
CA LYS A 13 50.75 -16.61 9.42
C LYS A 13 50.96 -15.51 8.39
N ASP A 14 51.28 -14.33 8.91
CA ASP A 14 51.74 -13.14 8.21
C ASP A 14 52.96 -13.44 7.33
N LEU A 15 52.82 -13.20 6.03
CA LEU A 15 53.91 -13.05 5.07
C LEU A 15 53.68 -11.73 4.32
N ASN A 16 53.76 -10.63 5.07
CA ASN A 16 53.86 -9.28 4.53
C ASN A 16 55.35 -8.88 4.53
N GLN A 17 56.08 -9.26 3.49
CA GLN A 17 57.33 -8.58 3.13
C GLN A 17 57.06 -7.71 1.91
N SER A 18 56.69 -6.47 2.21
CA SER A 18 56.70 -5.33 1.30
C SER A 18 58.17 -4.90 1.09
N SER A 19 58.68 -5.05 -0.13
CA SER A 19 59.90 -4.34 -0.56
C SER A 19 59.56 -3.53 -1.81
N SER A 20 59.28 -2.25 -1.56
CA SER A 20 59.20 -1.18 -2.54
C SER A 20 60.57 -0.94 -3.14
N LYS A 21 60.75 -1.28 -4.42
CA LYS A 21 61.90 -0.82 -5.22
C LYS A 21 61.56 0.56 -5.77
N SER A 22 62.06 1.61 -5.11
CA SER A 22 62.12 2.95 -5.66
C SER A 22 63.33 3.08 -6.58
N SER A 23 63.07 3.49 -7.81
CA SER A 23 64.04 3.86 -8.82
C SER A 23 64.55 5.28 -8.55
N GLN A 24 65.83 5.43 -8.22
CA GLN A 24 66.53 6.71 -8.31
C GLN A 24 67.71 6.54 -9.27
N SER A 25 67.57 7.17 -10.42
CA SER A 25 68.65 7.39 -11.37
C SER A 25 69.44 8.63 -10.93
N SER A 26 70.68 8.44 -10.52
CA SER A 26 71.68 9.51 -10.49
C SER A 26 72.74 9.20 -11.54
N ARG A 27 72.71 9.99 -12.61
CA ARG A 27 73.88 10.27 -13.45
C ARG A 27 74.82 11.13 -12.62
N ILE A 28 76.13 10.88 -12.69
CA ILE A 28 77.27 11.83 -12.64
C ILE A 28 78.55 11.00 -12.49
N GLY A 29 79.61 11.38 -13.21
CA GLY A 29 80.99 11.05 -12.85
C GLY A 29 81.70 10.12 -13.81
N VAL A 30 82.18 10.68 -14.92
CA VAL A 30 83.27 10.12 -15.72
C VAL A 30 84.55 10.39 -14.93
N ASP A 31 85.17 9.36 -14.36
CA ASP A 31 86.58 9.42 -13.95
C ASP A 31 87.32 8.24 -14.54
N THR A 32 87.96 8.54 -15.66
CA THR A 32 89.01 7.77 -16.32
C THR A 32 90.25 7.77 -15.42
N CYS A 33 90.34 6.81 -14.50
CA CYS A 33 91.61 6.48 -13.83
C CYS A 33 92.23 5.24 -14.47
N ILE A 34 93.31 5.53 -15.19
CA ILE A 34 94.25 4.61 -15.81
C ILE A 34 94.84 3.69 -14.73
N PHE A 35 94.37 2.44 -14.68
CA PHE A 35 95.07 1.35 -14.01
C PHE A 35 95.45 0.29 -15.06
N THR A 36 96.45 0.66 -15.85
CA THR A 36 97.35 -0.28 -16.52
C THR A 36 98.31 -0.85 -15.48
N ARG A 37 98.16 -2.13 -15.10
CA ARG A 37 99.26 -3.08 -14.79
C ARG A 37 98.71 -4.42 -14.31
N MET A 38 99.39 -5.48 -14.72
CA MET A 38 99.23 -6.90 -14.37
C MET A 38 98.28 -7.73 -15.26
N LEU A 39 98.80 -7.98 -16.46
CA LEU A 39 98.63 -9.16 -17.31
C LEU A 39 98.15 -10.44 -16.57
N PRO A 40 96.99 -11.02 -16.93
CA PRO A 40 96.73 -12.44 -16.73
C PRO A 40 97.38 -13.23 -17.87
N ARG A 41 98.16 -14.24 -17.48
CA ARG A 41 98.77 -15.25 -18.37
C ARG A 41 97.72 -15.87 -19.29
N ILE A 42 97.65 -15.44 -20.54
CA ILE A 42 96.90 -16.15 -21.58
C ILE A 42 97.86 -17.18 -22.18
N ASN A 43 97.65 -18.41 -21.72
CA ASN A 43 98.05 -19.64 -22.38
C ASN A 43 97.37 -19.66 -23.76
N THR A 44 98.12 -19.73 -24.86
CA THR A 44 97.75 -20.45 -26.09
C THR A 44 98.84 -20.24 -27.15
N ALA A 45 99.67 -21.28 -27.29
CA ALA A 45 100.38 -21.55 -28.53
C ALA A 45 99.34 -21.81 -29.65
N ILE A 46 98.95 -20.73 -30.32
CA ILE A 46 98.98 -20.56 -31.78
C ILE A 46 98.78 -21.87 -32.58
N ASN A 47 97.52 -22.20 -32.89
CA ASN A 47 97.15 -23.11 -33.97
C ASN A 47 96.74 -22.24 -35.17
N LEU A 48 97.72 -21.89 -36.03
CA LEU A 48 97.60 -20.86 -37.07
C LEU A 48 96.81 -21.32 -38.32
N THR A 49 96.29 -22.54 -38.38
CA THR A 49 95.68 -23.09 -39.60
C THR A 49 94.15 -22.95 -39.68
N GLU A 50 93.43 -22.68 -38.59
CA GLU A 50 91.96 -22.56 -38.66
C GLU A 50 91.44 -21.14 -38.89
N HIS A 51 92.30 -20.11 -38.80
CA HIS A 51 91.84 -18.73 -38.84
C HIS A 51 91.55 -18.16 -40.24
N LEU A 52 91.92 -18.87 -41.32
CA LEU A 52 91.71 -18.35 -42.68
C LEU A 52 90.28 -18.53 -43.22
N LEU A 53 89.42 -19.33 -42.57
CA LEU A 53 88.04 -19.55 -43.04
C LEU A 53 86.95 -18.84 -42.24
N ARG A 54 87.28 -18.10 -41.18
CA ARG A 54 86.29 -17.24 -40.51
C ARG A 54 86.30 -15.84 -41.13
N ARG A 55 85.64 -15.70 -42.28
CA ARG A 55 85.18 -14.39 -42.76
C ARG A 55 84.23 -13.79 -41.71
N SER A 56 84.76 -12.91 -40.87
CA SER A 56 83.99 -12.11 -39.92
C SER A 56 83.21 -11.06 -40.72
N PHE A 57 81.92 -11.29 -40.92
CA PHE A 57 81.05 -10.27 -41.53
C PHE A 57 80.99 -9.05 -40.61
N HIS A 58 81.43 -7.90 -41.12
CA HIS A 58 81.44 -6.62 -40.41
C HIS A 58 80.04 -6.28 -39.87
N SER A 59 79.91 -6.27 -38.55
CA SER A 59 78.67 -6.02 -37.84
C SER A 59 78.48 -4.52 -37.63
N LEU A 60 78.00 -3.80 -38.65
CA LEU A 60 77.46 -2.46 -38.43
C LEU A 60 76.29 -2.57 -37.42
N THR A 61 76.46 -1.88 -36.31
CA THR A 61 75.64 -1.87 -35.10
C THR A 61 74.32 -1.13 -35.31
N ASN A 62 73.47 -1.61 -36.22
CA ASN A 62 72.12 -1.07 -36.31
C ASN A 62 71.26 -1.64 -35.18
N LEU A 63 70.83 -0.72 -34.31
CA LEU A 63 70.05 -0.84 -33.06
C LEU A 63 68.74 -1.63 -33.12
N GLN A 64 68.39 -2.18 -34.28
CA GLN A 64 67.31 -3.14 -34.43
C GLN A 64 67.93 -4.50 -34.70
N LYS A 65 68.06 -5.34 -33.68
CA LYS A 65 68.29 -6.78 -33.89
C LYS A 65 67.15 -7.27 -34.78
N THR A 66 67.41 -7.38 -36.08
CA THR A 66 66.48 -7.92 -37.04
C THR A 66 66.19 -9.37 -36.62
N GLN A 67 64.96 -9.84 -36.88
CA GLN A 67 64.57 -11.22 -36.59
C GLN A 67 65.54 -12.23 -37.23
N VAL A 68 66.16 -11.84 -38.35
CA VAL A 68 67.20 -12.61 -39.03
C VAL A 68 68.44 -12.73 -38.15
N LYS A 69 68.98 -11.64 -37.58
CA LYS A 69 70.18 -11.69 -36.72
C LYS A 69 69.97 -12.50 -35.44
N GLU A 70 68.80 -12.41 -34.78
CA GLU A 70 68.50 -13.25 -33.60
C GLU A 70 68.46 -14.73 -33.97
N ARG A 71 67.79 -15.09 -35.09
CA ARG A 71 67.75 -16.48 -35.57
C ARG A 71 69.11 -17.00 -36.01
N LEU A 72 69.92 -16.15 -36.62
CA LEU A 72 71.27 -16.52 -37.08
C LEU A 72 72.21 -16.75 -35.88
N HIS A 73 72.12 -15.91 -34.84
CA HIS A 73 72.84 -16.15 -33.59
C HIS A 73 72.36 -17.39 -32.82
N GLU A 74 71.07 -17.71 -32.84
CA GLU A 74 70.57 -18.96 -32.24
C GLU A 74 70.98 -20.19 -33.05
N LEU A 75 71.04 -20.08 -34.38
CA LEU A 75 71.58 -21.13 -35.25
C LEU A 75 73.06 -21.39 -34.96
N GLU A 76 73.88 -20.32 -34.81
CA GLU A 76 75.28 -20.45 -34.40
C GLU A 76 75.43 -21.11 -33.02
N ARG A 77 74.56 -20.80 -32.05
CA ARG A 77 74.66 -21.31 -30.67
C ARG A 77 74.15 -22.73 -30.48
N HIS A 78 73.10 -23.12 -31.19
CA HIS A 78 72.36 -24.35 -30.90
C HIS A 78 72.26 -25.32 -32.10
N GLY A 79 72.70 -24.93 -33.29
CA GLY A 79 72.68 -25.78 -34.49
C GLY A 79 71.29 -25.96 -35.12
N PHE A 80 70.26 -25.27 -34.61
CA PHE A 80 68.90 -25.28 -35.19
C PHE A 80 68.28 -23.87 -35.21
N ILE A 81 67.44 -23.61 -36.21
CA ILE A 81 66.66 -22.36 -36.30
C ILE A 81 65.46 -22.47 -35.35
N LEU A 82 65.40 -21.62 -34.33
CA LEU A 82 64.19 -21.48 -33.53
C LEU A 82 63.05 -20.96 -34.41
N ASN A 83 62.00 -21.77 -34.55
CA ASN A 83 60.78 -21.42 -35.27
C ASN A 83 60.20 -20.07 -34.79
N LYS A 84 60.32 -19.79 -33.48
CA LYS A 84 59.85 -18.56 -32.84
C LYS A 84 60.87 -18.08 -31.82
N THR A 85 61.17 -16.78 -31.87
CA THR A 85 62.06 -16.12 -30.90
C THR A 85 61.39 -16.00 -29.53
N SER A 86 62.18 -15.83 -28.47
CA SER A 86 61.67 -15.60 -27.09
C SER A 86 60.65 -14.45 -27.03
N LYS A 87 60.94 -13.31 -27.67
CA LYS A 87 60.03 -12.16 -27.80
C LYS A 87 58.73 -12.51 -28.53
N GLN A 88 58.78 -13.36 -29.56
CA GLN A 88 57.57 -13.83 -30.26
C GLN A 88 56.73 -14.75 -29.36
N LEU A 89 57.37 -15.65 -28.61
CA LEU A 89 56.69 -16.52 -27.65
C LEU A 89 56.00 -15.71 -26.54
N GLU A 90 56.67 -14.69 -25.99
CA GLU A 90 56.06 -13.77 -25.02
C GLU A 90 54.86 -13.03 -25.60
N ARG A 91 54.97 -12.50 -26.83
CA ARG A 91 53.85 -11.85 -27.52
C ARG A 91 52.67 -12.81 -27.70
N ILE A 92 52.92 -14.04 -28.14
CA ILE A 92 51.88 -15.08 -28.29
C ILE A 92 51.24 -15.41 -26.93
N ASN A 93 52.05 -15.59 -25.88
CA ASN A 93 51.56 -15.87 -24.54
C ASN A 93 50.72 -14.70 -23.99
N SER A 94 51.14 -13.47 -24.23
CA SER A 94 50.35 -12.27 -23.87
C SER A 94 49.02 -12.22 -24.62
N LYS A 95 49.00 -12.57 -25.92
CA LYS A 95 47.79 -12.65 -26.74
C LYS A 95 46.85 -13.76 -26.25
N LYS A 96 47.38 -14.95 -25.96
CA LYS A 96 46.64 -16.08 -25.35
C LYS A 96 46.06 -15.68 -23.99
N ARG A 97 46.84 -15.03 -23.11
CA ARG A 97 46.36 -14.52 -21.81
C ARG A 97 45.23 -13.51 -21.98
N ARG A 98 45.34 -12.58 -22.94
CA ARG A 98 44.26 -11.61 -23.25
C ARG A 98 43.01 -12.31 -23.77
N GLN A 99 43.15 -13.29 -24.66
CA GLN A 99 42.04 -14.10 -25.17
C GLN A 99 41.35 -14.89 -24.05
N LEU A 100 42.11 -15.55 -23.17
CA LEU A 100 41.57 -16.26 -22.00
C LEU A 100 40.81 -15.31 -21.06
N LYS A 101 41.35 -14.12 -20.79
CA LYS A 101 40.66 -13.09 -19.99
C LYS A 101 39.36 -12.59 -20.65
N LYS A 102 39.31 -12.50 -21.99
CA LYS A 102 38.07 -12.17 -22.73
C LYS A 102 37.06 -13.31 -22.61
N LEU A 103 37.48 -14.55 -22.84
CA LEU A 103 36.63 -15.74 -22.73
C LEU A 103 36.05 -15.92 -21.32
N GLN A 104 36.81 -15.62 -20.28
CA GLN A 104 36.33 -15.67 -18.89
C GLN A 104 35.22 -14.66 -18.57
N LYS A 105 35.07 -13.60 -19.37
CA LYS A 105 33.98 -12.61 -19.22
C LYS A 105 32.73 -12.98 -20.02
N THR A 106 32.85 -13.87 -21.00
CA THR A 106 31.73 -14.28 -21.85
C THR A 106 31.03 -15.50 -21.27
N ALA A 107 29.69 -15.51 -21.33
CA ALA A 107 28.89 -16.68 -21.00
C ALA A 107 29.28 -17.90 -21.86
N TYR A 108 29.01 -19.11 -21.36
CA TYR A 108 29.05 -20.30 -22.22
C TYR A 108 27.84 -20.30 -23.16
N PRO A 109 27.99 -20.76 -24.41
CA PRO A 109 26.86 -21.20 -25.23
C PRO A 109 26.03 -22.26 -24.48
N LYS A 110 24.72 -22.30 -24.75
CA LYS A 110 23.78 -23.18 -24.03
C LYS A 110 24.21 -24.65 -24.07
N ASP A 111 24.59 -25.16 -25.25
CA ASP A 111 25.00 -26.55 -25.42
C ASP A 111 26.27 -26.89 -24.64
N GLN A 112 27.22 -25.96 -24.59
CA GLN A 112 28.43 -26.11 -23.79
C GLN A 112 28.11 -26.09 -22.29
N ALA A 113 27.19 -25.24 -21.85
CA ALA A 113 26.73 -25.20 -20.47
C ALA A 113 26.05 -26.52 -20.05
N PHE A 114 25.18 -27.07 -20.90
CA PHE A 114 24.59 -28.40 -20.69
C PHE A 114 25.66 -29.48 -20.62
N HIS A 115 26.65 -29.46 -21.52
CA HIS A 115 27.76 -30.41 -21.49
C HIS A 115 28.57 -30.34 -20.19
N ILE A 116 28.86 -29.13 -19.70
CA ILE A 116 29.58 -28.92 -18.43
C ILE A 116 28.76 -29.45 -17.24
N LEU A 117 27.45 -29.18 -17.21
CA LEU A 117 26.55 -29.69 -16.17
C LEU A 117 26.49 -31.22 -16.17
N ARG A 118 26.42 -31.84 -17.36
CA ARG A 118 26.47 -33.31 -17.52
C ARG A 118 27.80 -33.88 -17.00
N LYS A 119 28.92 -33.33 -17.47
CA LYS A 119 30.27 -33.89 -17.21
C LYS A 119 30.74 -33.69 -15.77
N PHE A 120 30.59 -32.49 -15.22
CA PHE A 120 31.16 -32.15 -13.90
C PHE A 120 30.19 -32.39 -12.75
N HIS A 121 28.88 -32.24 -12.97
CA HIS A 121 27.88 -32.34 -11.90
C HIS A 121 27.04 -33.62 -11.95
N LYS A 122 27.30 -34.54 -12.89
CA LYS A 122 26.61 -35.85 -13.03
C LYS A 122 25.09 -35.75 -12.99
N ILE A 123 24.53 -34.72 -13.63
CA ILE A 123 23.08 -34.48 -13.65
C ILE A 123 22.45 -35.35 -14.75
N ASN A 124 21.41 -36.11 -14.42
CA ASN A 124 20.72 -37.00 -15.34
C ASN A 124 20.13 -36.24 -16.55
N ASN A 125 20.05 -36.92 -17.70
CA ASN A 125 19.52 -36.36 -18.94
C ASN A 125 18.07 -35.87 -18.80
N GLU A 126 17.22 -36.61 -18.09
CA GLU A 126 15.81 -36.26 -17.87
C GLU A 126 15.67 -34.90 -17.17
N ALA A 127 16.41 -34.68 -16.09
CA ALA A 127 16.38 -33.42 -15.35
C ALA A 127 16.92 -32.22 -16.17
N LEU A 128 17.81 -32.46 -17.14
CA LEU A 128 18.37 -31.43 -18.02
C LEU A 128 17.47 -31.15 -19.23
N ALA A 129 16.77 -32.15 -19.76
CA ALA A 129 15.88 -31.99 -20.91
C ALA A 129 14.71 -31.05 -20.59
N ASP A 130 14.17 -31.15 -19.37
CA ASP A 130 13.04 -30.31 -18.92
C ASP A 130 13.47 -28.90 -18.50
N THR A 131 14.78 -28.67 -18.26
CA THR A 131 15.28 -27.39 -17.75
C THR A 131 15.73 -26.47 -18.89
N LYS A 132 14.93 -25.43 -19.17
CA LYS A 132 15.28 -24.40 -20.16
C LYS A 132 16.35 -23.44 -19.59
N LEU A 133 17.62 -23.78 -19.74
CA LEU A 133 18.71 -22.93 -19.24
C LEU A 133 18.65 -21.49 -19.81
N GLY A 134 18.48 -20.50 -18.95
CA GLY A 134 18.51 -19.08 -19.33
C GLY A 134 17.83 -18.13 -18.35
N PRO A 135 17.84 -16.81 -18.66
CA PRO A 135 17.36 -15.78 -17.75
C PRO A 135 15.89 -15.97 -17.37
N THR A 136 15.05 -16.48 -18.27
CA THR A 136 13.60 -16.61 -18.05
C THR A 136 13.17 -17.86 -17.27
N SER A 137 13.99 -18.89 -17.14
CA SER A 137 13.60 -20.14 -16.48
C SER A 137 13.73 -20.09 -14.96
N GLN A 138 12.77 -20.64 -14.23
CA GLN A 138 12.90 -20.83 -12.77
C GLN A 138 13.51 -22.19 -12.40
N SER A 139 13.43 -23.20 -13.26
CA SER A 139 13.89 -24.56 -12.94
C SER A 139 15.42 -24.65 -12.79
N ASP A 140 16.15 -23.67 -13.35
CA ASP A 140 17.62 -23.58 -13.31
C ASP A 140 18.20 -23.21 -11.93
N LEU A 141 17.36 -22.82 -10.97
CA LEU A 141 17.80 -22.34 -9.65
C LEU A 141 18.66 -23.38 -8.92
N LYS A 142 18.37 -24.67 -9.11
CA LYS A 142 19.14 -25.80 -8.55
C LYS A 142 20.61 -25.78 -9.00
N PHE A 143 20.92 -25.25 -10.19
CA PHE A 143 22.28 -25.23 -10.73
C PHE A 143 23.13 -24.08 -10.17
N LEU A 144 22.50 -23.00 -9.67
CA LEU A 144 23.20 -21.86 -9.08
C LEU A 144 23.90 -22.23 -7.76
N SER A 145 23.37 -23.20 -7.01
CA SER A 145 23.97 -23.66 -5.75
C SER A 145 25.08 -24.70 -5.95
N LEU A 146 25.01 -25.49 -7.02
CA LEU A 146 25.94 -26.60 -7.28
C LEU A 146 27.28 -26.16 -7.85
N THR A 147 27.28 -25.08 -8.63
CA THR A 147 28.43 -24.69 -9.45
C THR A 147 29.19 -23.53 -8.82
N LYS A 148 30.51 -23.46 -9.06
CA LYS A 148 31.35 -22.29 -8.70
C LYS A 148 31.90 -21.56 -9.93
N ASP A 149 31.59 -22.04 -11.13
CA ASP A 149 32.09 -21.48 -12.38
C ASP A 149 31.30 -20.20 -12.75
N LYS A 150 32.02 -19.08 -12.83
CA LYS A 150 31.44 -17.77 -13.15
C LYS A 150 30.78 -17.74 -14.52
N ARG A 151 31.35 -18.44 -15.49
CA ARG A 151 30.83 -18.44 -16.88
C ARG A 151 29.49 -19.15 -16.99
N LEU A 152 29.26 -20.16 -16.15
CA LEU A 152 27.97 -20.85 -16.08
C LEU A 152 26.91 -19.96 -15.43
N PHE A 153 27.26 -19.20 -14.39
CA PHE A 153 26.36 -18.19 -13.82
C PHE A 153 25.95 -17.13 -14.85
N TYR A 154 26.89 -16.69 -15.68
CA TYR A 154 26.62 -15.78 -16.78
C TYR A 154 25.59 -16.35 -17.77
N THR A 155 25.67 -17.64 -18.09
CA THR A 155 24.68 -18.30 -18.95
C THR A 155 23.31 -18.40 -18.28
N ILE A 156 23.23 -18.80 -17.01
CA ILE A 156 21.95 -18.97 -16.28
C ILE A 156 21.24 -17.62 -16.07
N LEU A 157 22.00 -16.58 -15.75
CA LEU A 157 21.47 -15.23 -15.53
C LEU A 157 21.31 -14.45 -16.85
N GLY A 158 21.91 -14.90 -17.95
CA GLY A 158 21.91 -14.18 -19.23
C GLY A 158 22.70 -12.87 -19.20
N VAL A 159 23.79 -12.80 -18.42
CA VAL A 159 24.59 -11.58 -18.19
C VAL A 159 26.05 -11.83 -18.53
N ASN A 160 26.75 -10.83 -19.05
CA ASN A 160 28.19 -10.91 -19.32
C ASN A 160 29.02 -10.23 -18.21
N GLY A 161 30.28 -10.67 -18.07
CA GLY A 161 31.23 -10.09 -17.12
C GLY A 161 31.55 -8.61 -17.35
N GLU A 162 31.26 -8.07 -18.54
CA GLU A 162 31.36 -6.63 -18.83
C GLU A 162 30.16 -5.85 -18.31
N GLN A 163 28.95 -6.40 -18.42
CA GLN A 163 27.74 -5.79 -17.85
C GLN A 163 27.81 -5.70 -16.32
N LEU A 164 28.46 -6.67 -15.67
CA LEU A 164 28.67 -6.64 -14.21
C LEU A 164 29.56 -5.49 -13.70
N ARG A 165 30.21 -4.74 -14.59
CA ARG A 165 31.02 -3.58 -14.22
C ARG A 165 30.17 -2.32 -14.02
N ASP A 166 28.98 -2.28 -14.62
CA ASP A 166 28.08 -1.15 -14.59
C ASP A 166 26.90 -1.42 -13.64
N SER A 167 26.80 -0.62 -12.58
CA SER A 167 25.73 -0.71 -11.60
C SER A 167 24.34 -0.44 -12.21
N LYS A 168 24.25 0.40 -13.25
CA LYS A 168 22.98 0.73 -13.91
C LYS A 168 22.44 -0.47 -14.68
N LEU A 169 23.30 -1.16 -15.44
CA LEU A 169 22.90 -2.36 -16.18
C LEU A 169 22.45 -3.47 -15.24
N ILE A 170 23.20 -3.69 -14.14
CA ILE A 170 22.81 -4.65 -13.11
C ILE A 170 21.45 -4.30 -12.50
N ALA A 171 21.22 -3.03 -12.15
CA ALA A 171 19.95 -2.59 -11.58
C ALA A 171 18.77 -2.85 -12.53
N ASN A 172 18.95 -2.55 -13.82
CA ASN A 172 17.93 -2.81 -14.84
C ASN A 172 17.62 -4.31 -14.98
N ASP A 173 18.64 -5.17 -14.98
CA ASP A 173 18.44 -6.62 -15.09
C ASP A 173 17.83 -7.21 -13.82
N VAL A 174 18.23 -6.73 -12.64
CA VAL A 174 17.57 -7.04 -11.37
C VAL A 174 16.09 -6.64 -11.42
N GLN A 175 15.76 -5.45 -11.92
CA GLN A 175 14.38 -5.01 -12.05
C GLN A 175 13.57 -5.92 -13.00
N LYS A 176 14.16 -6.40 -14.10
CA LYS A 176 13.52 -7.39 -14.99
C LYS A 176 13.24 -8.70 -14.25
N PHE A 177 14.15 -9.17 -13.40
CA PHE A 177 13.92 -10.37 -12.58
C PHE A 177 12.83 -10.18 -11.54
N LEU A 178 12.80 -9.01 -10.87
CA LEU A 178 11.76 -8.68 -9.91
C LEU A 178 10.37 -8.64 -10.56
N LYS A 179 10.25 -8.02 -11.74
CA LYS A 179 8.98 -8.01 -12.52
C LYS A 179 8.49 -9.42 -12.90
N ARG A 180 9.40 -10.40 -12.99
CA ARG A 180 9.08 -11.81 -13.30
C ARG A 180 8.89 -12.68 -12.05
N GLY A 181 8.96 -12.10 -10.85
CA GLY A 181 8.91 -12.84 -9.59
C GLY A 181 10.15 -13.71 -9.31
N GLN A 182 11.27 -13.49 -10.00
CA GLN A 182 12.48 -14.31 -9.88
C GLN A 182 13.46 -13.73 -8.85
N LEU A 183 13.05 -13.74 -7.59
CA LEU A 183 13.78 -13.12 -6.47
C LEU A 183 15.18 -13.72 -6.26
N GLU A 184 15.30 -15.04 -6.32
CA GLU A 184 16.58 -15.72 -6.09
C GLU A 184 17.64 -15.34 -7.13
N LYS A 185 17.25 -15.26 -8.42
CA LYS A 185 18.15 -14.82 -9.50
C LYS A 185 18.56 -13.36 -9.31
N ALA A 186 17.63 -12.50 -8.92
CA ALA A 186 17.91 -11.10 -8.63
C ALA A 186 18.97 -10.96 -7.51
N VAL A 187 18.77 -11.67 -6.39
CA VAL A 187 19.72 -11.70 -5.26
C VAL A 187 21.08 -12.24 -5.71
N PHE A 188 21.09 -13.31 -6.50
CA PHE A 188 22.33 -13.92 -6.96
C PHE A 188 23.10 -13.02 -7.93
N LEU A 189 22.42 -12.34 -8.85
CA LEU A 189 23.03 -11.37 -9.76
C LEU A 189 23.67 -10.20 -9.00
N ALA A 190 22.95 -9.61 -8.04
CA ALA A 190 23.47 -8.53 -7.22
C ALA A 190 24.67 -8.99 -6.36
N ARG A 191 24.62 -10.20 -5.81
CA ARG A 191 25.74 -10.83 -5.09
C ARG A 191 26.97 -11.03 -5.99
N LEU A 192 26.78 -11.47 -7.23
CA LEU A 192 27.87 -11.70 -8.18
C LEU A 192 28.59 -10.40 -8.54
N ALA A 193 27.86 -9.27 -8.58
CA ALA A 193 28.39 -7.94 -8.84
C ALA A 193 29.13 -7.29 -7.65
N LYS A 194 28.97 -7.80 -6.42
CA LYS A 194 29.60 -7.28 -5.19
C LYS A 194 29.39 -5.76 -5.04
N LYS A 195 30.47 -4.96 -5.08
CA LYS A 195 30.44 -3.49 -4.96
C LYS A 195 29.55 -2.80 -5.99
N LYS A 196 29.37 -3.35 -7.18
CA LYS A 196 28.52 -2.77 -8.22
C LYS A 196 27.05 -3.18 -8.09
N GLY A 197 26.75 -4.14 -7.21
CA GLY A 197 25.41 -4.66 -6.97
C GLY A 197 24.59 -3.87 -5.94
N VAL A 198 25.11 -2.78 -5.36
CA VAL A 198 24.45 -2.03 -4.27
C VAL A 198 23.05 -1.55 -4.68
N VAL A 199 22.95 -0.88 -5.84
CA VAL A 199 21.68 -0.36 -6.35
C VAL A 199 20.68 -1.49 -6.63
N GLY A 200 21.14 -2.57 -7.26
CA GLY A 200 20.29 -3.75 -7.50
C GLY A 200 19.79 -4.35 -6.18
N MET A 201 20.65 -4.42 -5.17
CA MET A 201 20.27 -4.92 -3.87
C MET A 201 19.28 -3.99 -3.16
N ASN A 202 19.37 -2.68 -3.37
CA ASN A 202 18.43 -1.68 -2.85
C ASN A 202 17.03 -1.88 -3.45
N LEU A 203 16.95 -2.16 -4.76
CA LEU A 203 15.69 -2.50 -5.42
C LEU A 203 15.07 -3.79 -4.87
N ILE A 204 15.89 -4.82 -4.63
CA ILE A 204 15.41 -6.09 -4.05
C ILE A 204 14.86 -5.86 -2.64
N MET A 205 15.59 -5.12 -1.80
CA MET A 205 15.17 -4.80 -0.45
C MET A 205 13.86 -4.00 -0.45
N LYS A 206 13.74 -2.99 -1.32
CA LYS A 206 12.51 -2.22 -1.52
C LYS A 206 11.34 -3.13 -1.95
N TYR A 207 11.58 -4.08 -2.86
CA TYR A 207 10.57 -5.05 -3.29
C TYR A 207 10.09 -5.96 -2.15
N TYR A 208 10.99 -6.44 -1.29
CA TYR A 208 10.59 -7.25 -0.13
C TYR A 208 9.70 -6.49 0.85
N ILE A 209 9.93 -5.19 1.01
CA ILE A 209 9.18 -4.33 1.92
C ILE A 209 7.82 -3.95 1.30
N GLU A 210 7.80 -3.47 0.06
CA GLU A 210 6.59 -2.89 -0.54
C GLU A 210 5.67 -3.95 -1.18
N VAL A 211 6.23 -4.99 -1.80
CA VAL A 211 5.45 -5.98 -2.57
C VAL A 211 5.24 -7.26 -1.77
N VAL A 212 6.31 -7.81 -1.20
CA VAL A 212 6.23 -9.07 -0.42
C VAL A 212 5.73 -8.81 1.00
N GLN A 213 5.82 -7.57 1.49
CA GLN A 213 5.46 -7.18 2.86
C GLN A 213 6.19 -8.03 3.94
N SER A 214 7.42 -8.47 3.63
CA SER A 214 8.25 -9.30 4.51
C SER A 214 9.43 -8.50 5.07
N GLN A 215 9.24 -7.94 6.26
CA GLN A 215 10.26 -7.19 7.00
C GLN A 215 11.49 -8.04 7.30
N GLN A 216 11.28 -9.30 7.70
CA GLN A 216 12.35 -10.22 8.05
C GLN A 216 13.31 -10.44 6.88
N SER A 217 12.77 -10.70 5.69
CA SER A 217 13.57 -10.91 4.47
C SER A 217 14.38 -9.68 4.10
N ALA A 218 13.81 -8.48 4.26
CA ALA A 218 14.52 -7.22 4.00
C ALA A 218 15.69 -7.00 4.98
N VAL A 219 15.46 -7.26 6.27
CA VAL A 219 16.49 -7.16 7.32
C VAL A 219 17.58 -8.22 7.14
N ASP A 220 17.20 -9.44 6.75
CA ASP A 220 18.15 -10.51 6.45
C ASP A 220 19.03 -10.15 5.25
N ILE A 221 18.46 -9.59 4.19
CA ILE A 221 19.24 -9.06 3.07
C ILE A 221 20.19 -7.96 3.51
N PHE A 222 19.73 -7.02 4.34
CA PHE A 222 20.57 -5.96 4.87
C PHE A 222 21.77 -6.51 5.65
N ASN A 223 21.54 -7.52 6.51
CA ASN A 223 22.59 -8.17 7.29
C ASN A 223 23.53 -9.03 6.43
N TRP A 224 22.99 -9.74 5.45
CA TRP A 224 23.75 -10.64 4.57
C TRP A 224 24.60 -9.90 3.54
N ARG A 225 24.27 -8.66 3.17
CA ARG A 225 25.10 -7.82 2.29
C ARG A 225 26.56 -7.74 2.72
N LYS A 226 26.80 -7.54 4.02
CA LYS A 226 28.16 -7.51 4.60
C LYS A 226 28.89 -8.83 4.33
N LYS A 227 28.23 -9.97 4.53
CA LYS A 227 28.79 -11.31 4.25
C LYS A 227 29.05 -11.55 2.77
N TRP A 228 28.27 -10.92 1.89
CA TRP A 228 28.38 -11.05 0.44
C TRP A 228 29.34 -10.06 -0.21
N GLY A 229 29.92 -9.11 0.56
CA GLY A 229 30.81 -8.09 0.04
C GLY A 229 30.10 -7.02 -0.80
N VAL A 230 28.79 -6.84 -0.57
CA VAL A 230 28.01 -5.71 -1.09
C VAL A 230 28.00 -4.64 0.00
N PRO A 231 28.62 -3.46 -0.21
CA PRO A 231 28.64 -2.41 0.81
C PRO A 231 27.23 -1.86 1.04
N ILE A 232 27.02 -1.32 2.24
CA ILE A 232 25.79 -0.62 2.62
C ILE A 232 26.07 0.87 2.38
N ASP A 233 25.22 1.52 1.59
CA ASP A 233 25.26 2.97 1.36
C ASP A 233 24.20 3.68 2.21
N GLN A 234 24.28 5.01 2.30
CA GLN A 234 23.31 5.87 2.97
C GLN A 234 21.87 5.55 2.50
N HIS A 235 21.69 5.41 1.18
CA HIS A 235 20.38 5.11 0.60
C HIS A 235 19.82 3.74 1.02
N SER A 236 20.66 2.71 1.21
CA SER A 236 20.25 1.40 1.74
C SER A 236 19.61 1.55 3.12
N ILE A 237 20.21 2.38 3.97
CA ILE A 237 19.77 2.63 5.34
C ILE A 237 18.42 3.34 5.32
N THR A 238 18.33 4.43 4.54
CA THR A 238 17.08 5.18 4.35
C THR A 238 15.96 4.29 3.81
N ILE A 239 16.22 3.44 2.80
CA ILE A 239 15.20 2.51 2.26
C ILE A 239 14.71 1.55 3.34
N LEU A 240 15.64 0.95 4.11
CA LEU A 240 15.26 0.01 5.15
C LEU A 240 14.41 0.69 6.22
N PHE A 241 14.85 1.83 6.76
CA PHE A 241 14.15 2.52 7.84
C PHE A 241 12.81 3.11 7.39
N ASN A 242 12.79 3.78 6.24
CA ASN A 242 11.54 4.28 5.67
C ASN A 242 10.57 3.12 5.41
N GLY A 243 11.09 2.00 4.90
CA GLY A 243 10.32 0.80 4.67
C GLY A 243 9.73 0.19 5.94
N LEU A 244 10.48 0.17 7.05
CA LEU A 244 10.00 -0.25 8.37
C LEU A 244 8.95 0.73 8.94
N SER A 245 9.09 2.04 8.68
CA SER A 245 8.16 3.05 9.18
C SER A 245 6.77 2.97 8.52
N LYS A 246 6.69 2.50 7.26
CA LYS A 246 5.45 2.44 6.46
C LYS A 246 4.67 1.12 6.60
N GLN A 247 5.08 0.26 7.52
CA GLN A 247 4.45 -1.03 7.73
C GLN A 247 3.12 -0.85 8.46
N GLU A 248 2.08 -1.57 8.03
CA GLU A 248 0.74 -1.51 8.65
C GLU A 248 0.77 -1.98 10.11
N ASN A 249 1.60 -2.99 10.38
CA ASN A 249 1.78 -3.55 11.72
C ASN A 249 3.04 -3.00 12.38
N LEU A 250 2.97 -2.87 13.71
CA LEU A 250 4.10 -2.43 14.53
C LEU A 250 5.31 -3.35 14.35
N VAL A 251 6.47 -2.72 14.22
CA VAL A 251 7.77 -3.37 14.00
C VAL A 251 8.29 -3.94 15.32
N SER A 252 8.71 -5.20 15.30
CA SER A 252 9.27 -5.88 16.48
C SER A 252 10.47 -5.15 17.09
N LYS A 253 10.57 -5.19 18.43
CA LYS A 253 11.72 -4.68 19.22
C LYS A 253 13.09 -5.06 18.65
N LYS A 254 13.25 -6.30 18.14
CA LYS A 254 14.52 -6.77 17.56
C LYS A 254 15.00 -5.88 16.41
N TYR A 255 14.08 -5.41 15.58
CA TYR A 255 14.39 -4.53 14.46
C TYR A 255 14.61 -3.09 14.93
N GLY A 256 13.85 -2.62 15.94
CA GLY A 256 14.11 -1.33 16.58
C GLY A 256 15.51 -1.24 17.19
N GLU A 257 15.98 -2.29 17.86
CA GLU A 257 17.36 -2.36 18.37
C GLU A 257 18.41 -2.36 17.24
N LEU A 258 18.10 -2.96 16.09
CA LEU A 258 18.97 -2.90 14.91
C LEU A 258 19.07 -1.46 14.38
N VAL A 259 17.95 -0.74 14.32
CA VAL A 259 17.92 0.68 13.93
C VAL A 259 18.78 1.51 14.89
N LEU A 260 18.63 1.33 16.20
CA LEU A 260 19.48 2.04 17.18
C LEU A 260 20.96 1.71 17.00
N LYS A 261 21.34 0.42 16.92
CA LYS A 261 22.74 0.02 16.76
C LYS A 261 23.38 0.55 15.48
N THR A 262 22.60 0.66 14.41
CA THR A 262 23.09 1.20 13.13
C THR A 262 23.29 2.70 13.22
N ILE A 263 22.36 3.43 13.84
CA ILE A 263 22.52 4.86 14.13
C ILE A 263 23.69 5.11 15.09
N ASP A 264 23.87 4.29 16.12
CA ASP A 264 25.02 4.37 17.03
C ASP A 264 26.33 4.30 16.24
N SER A 265 26.44 3.32 15.34
CA SER A 265 27.63 3.16 14.51
C SER A 265 27.87 4.30 13.50
N LEU A 266 26.83 5.02 13.09
CA LEU A 266 26.95 6.20 12.21
C LEU A 266 27.30 7.46 13.01
N CYS A 267 26.71 7.59 14.20
CA CYS A 267 26.99 8.68 15.13
C CYS A 267 28.44 8.64 15.59
N ASP A 268 28.97 7.45 15.94
CA ASP A 268 30.36 7.28 16.36
C ASP A 268 31.37 7.64 15.24
N LYS A 269 30.95 7.54 13.99
CA LYS A 269 31.74 7.92 12.81
C LYS A 269 31.55 9.37 12.38
N ASN A 270 30.62 10.11 12.99
CA ASN A 270 30.15 11.41 12.54
C ASN A 270 29.70 11.42 11.06
N GLU A 271 29.15 10.30 10.57
CA GLU A 271 28.64 10.14 9.19
C GLU A 271 27.10 10.24 9.14
N LEU A 272 26.44 10.47 10.28
CA LEU A 272 24.99 10.50 10.39
C LEU A 272 24.39 11.73 9.70
N THR A 273 23.49 11.49 8.75
CA THR A 273 22.76 12.55 8.05
C THR A 273 21.36 12.79 8.62
N GLU A 274 20.81 13.99 8.38
CA GLU A 274 19.46 14.39 8.81
C GLU A 274 18.37 13.44 8.28
N ILE A 275 18.51 12.99 7.02
CA ILE A 275 17.59 12.06 6.38
C ILE A 275 17.62 10.68 7.07
N GLU A 276 18.81 10.17 7.41
CA GLU A 276 18.95 8.90 8.13
C GLU A 276 18.38 9.00 9.53
N TYR A 277 18.61 10.13 10.22
CA TYR A 277 18.05 10.37 11.54
C TYR A 277 16.51 10.41 11.50
N ASN A 278 15.93 11.18 10.58
CA ASN A 278 14.48 11.31 10.43
C ASN A 278 13.82 9.98 10.06
N THR A 279 14.42 9.22 9.13
CA THR A 279 13.88 7.89 8.77
C THR A 279 14.04 6.87 9.89
N ALA A 280 15.13 6.91 10.65
CA ALA A 280 15.30 6.08 11.85
C ALA A 280 14.26 6.42 12.92
N LEU A 281 14.03 7.71 13.16
CA LEU A 281 13.03 8.17 14.12
C LEU A 281 11.64 7.67 13.70
N ALA A 282 11.26 7.85 12.43
CA ALA A 282 10.01 7.32 11.88
C ALA A 282 9.88 5.79 12.04
N ALA A 283 10.96 5.04 11.81
CA ALA A 283 10.97 3.59 11.99
C ALA A 283 10.78 3.18 13.46
N LEU A 284 11.38 3.92 14.39
CA LEU A 284 11.24 3.66 15.83
C LEU A 284 9.84 4.03 16.35
N ILE A 285 9.21 5.09 15.82
CA ILE A 285 7.82 5.45 16.17
C ILE A 285 6.88 4.29 15.86
N ASN A 286 7.12 3.58 14.75
CA ASN A 286 6.37 2.38 14.38
C ASN A 286 6.83 1.10 15.12
N CYS A 287 7.66 1.20 16.16
CA CYS A 287 8.14 0.02 16.91
C CYS A 287 7.20 -0.36 18.06
N THR A 288 7.18 -1.65 18.39
CA THR A 288 6.44 -2.19 19.54
C THR A 288 6.92 -1.61 20.88
N ASP A 289 8.22 -1.31 21.01
CA ASP A 289 8.83 -0.78 22.25
C ASP A 289 9.04 0.73 22.14
N GLU A 290 8.19 1.50 22.82
CA GLU A 290 8.22 2.97 22.82
C GLU A 290 9.52 3.54 23.40
N THR A 291 10.20 2.81 24.29
CA THR A 291 11.40 3.32 24.98
C THR A 291 12.55 3.57 24.02
N LEU A 292 12.58 2.86 22.89
CA LEU A 292 13.63 2.98 21.88
C LEU A 292 13.59 4.35 21.19
N VAL A 293 12.40 4.91 20.97
CA VAL A 293 12.24 6.23 20.38
C VAL A 293 12.86 7.28 21.30
N PHE A 294 12.49 7.27 22.58
CA PHE A 294 13.00 8.23 23.55
C PHE A 294 14.51 8.08 23.81
N LYS A 295 15.06 6.86 23.69
CA LYS A 295 16.52 6.65 23.70
C LYS A 295 17.21 7.39 22.55
N LEU A 296 16.65 7.36 21.34
CA LEU A 296 17.20 8.10 20.20
C LEU A 296 17.04 9.62 20.38
N LEU A 297 15.90 10.07 20.91
CA LEU A 297 15.63 11.50 21.12
C LEU A 297 16.53 12.14 22.19
N ASN A 298 16.80 11.41 23.27
CA ASN A 298 17.67 11.87 24.35
C ASN A 298 19.16 11.77 24.01
N LYS A 299 19.52 11.12 22.89
CA LYS A 299 20.91 10.94 22.48
C LYS A 299 21.46 12.21 21.84
N LYS A 300 22.64 12.65 22.30
CA LYS A 300 23.38 13.76 21.69
C LYS A 300 24.13 13.26 20.46
N CYS A 301 23.71 13.70 19.28
CA CYS A 301 24.39 13.43 18.01
C CYS A 301 25.13 14.72 17.58
N PRO A 302 26.46 14.82 17.76
CA PRO A 302 27.20 16.02 17.41
C PRO A 302 27.11 16.31 15.90
N GLY A 303 26.94 17.58 15.54
CA GLY A 303 26.86 18.03 14.14
C GLY A 303 25.49 17.89 13.47
N LEU A 304 24.55 17.15 14.06
CA LEU A 304 23.20 16.99 13.52
C LEU A 304 22.36 18.25 13.77
N LYS A 305 21.93 18.94 12.71
CA LYS A 305 20.93 20.00 12.80
C LYS A 305 19.53 19.37 12.67
N LYS A 306 18.61 19.75 13.55
CA LYS A 306 17.23 19.27 13.51
C LYS A 306 16.41 20.20 12.63
N ASP A 307 15.70 19.63 11.66
CA ASP A 307 14.82 20.36 10.76
C ASP A 307 13.35 20.27 11.20
N SER A 308 12.45 20.94 10.46
CA SER A 308 11.02 20.91 10.77
C SER A 308 10.47 19.48 10.77
N ILE A 309 10.90 18.65 9.82
CA ILE A 309 10.52 17.23 9.73
C ILE A 309 10.93 16.46 10.98
N THR A 310 12.15 16.68 11.50
CA THR A 310 12.60 16.10 12.76
C THR A 310 11.61 16.43 13.87
N TYR A 311 11.29 17.71 14.06
CA TYR A 311 10.38 18.13 15.14
C TYR A 311 8.97 17.60 14.96
N THR A 312 8.43 17.55 13.74
CA THR A 312 7.14 16.92 13.46
C THR A 312 7.13 15.44 13.86
N LEU A 313 8.18 14.69 13.51
CA LEU A 313 8.31 13.29 13.92
C LEU A 313 8.48 13.16 15.44
N MET A 314 9.21 14.07 16.09
CA MET A 314 9.33 14.09 17.55
C MET A 314 7.96 14.29 18.22
N ILE A 315 7.15 15.24 17.74
CA ILE A 315 5.78 15.45 18.25
C ILE A 315 4.94 14.19 18.03
N ARG A 316 4.99 13.62 16.82
CA ARG A 316 4.27 12.38 16.50
C ARG A 316 4.66 11.20 17.40
N SER A 317 5.90 11.16 17.89
CA SER A 317 6.33 10.12 18.84
C SER A 317 5.61 10.19 20.19
N CYS A 318 5.12 11.37 20.58
CA CYS A 318 4.39 11.56 21.83
C CYS A 318 3.05 10.81 21.83
N THR A 319 2.48 10.47 20.67
CA THR A 319 1.24 9.66 20.56
C THR A 319 1.34 8.29 21.24
N ARG A 320 2.57 7.80 21.49
CA ARG A 320 2.82 6.50 22.13
C ARG A 320 2.76 6.58 23.66
N ILE A 321 2.93 7.77 24.25
CA ILE A 321 2.98 7.95 25.70
C ILE A 321 1.56 7.80 26.28
N ALA A 322 1.30 6.66 26.93
CA ALA A 322 -0.01 6.39 27.54
C ALA A 322 -0.28 7.23 28.81
N ASP A 323 0.76 7.55 29.60
CA ASP A 323 0.62 8.34 30.82
C ASP A 323 0.40 9.82 30.49
N GLU A 324 -0.78 10.33 30.87
CA GLU A 324 -1.22 11.70 30.63
C GLU A 324 -0.26 12.75 31.18
N LYS A 325 0.21 12.59 32.42
CA LYS A 325 1.09 13.59 33.06
C LYS A 325 2.41 13.67 32.33
N ARG A 326 3.01 12.51 32.05
CA ARG A 326 4.26 12.42 31.30
C ARG A 326 4.12 12.92 29.88
N PHE A 327 3.00 12.59 29.21
CA PHE A 327 2.69 13.06 27.87
C PHE A 327 2.70 14.58 27.82
N MET A 328 1.97 15.24 28.72
CA MET A 328 1.88 16.70 28.76
C MET A 328 3.23 17.37 29.04
N VAL A 329 3.99 16.86 30.00
CA VAL A 329 5.33 17.40 30.32
C VAL A 329 6.27 17.27 29.12
N VAL A 330 6.37 16.07 28.53
CA VAL A 330 7.26 15.82 27.39
C VAL A 330 6.85 16.65 26.18
N LEU A 331 5.55 16.75 25.91
CA LEU A 331 5.02 17.49 24.77
C LEU A 331 5.27 19.00 24.93
N ASN A 332 4.98 19.59 26.09
CA ASN A 332 5.22 21.01 26.35
C ASN A 332 6.72 21.34 26.32
N ASP A 333 7.57 20.50 26.92
CA ASP A 333 9.02 20.65 26.87
C ASP A 333 9.56 20.61 25.44
N LEU A 334 8.97 19.76 24.58
CA LEU A 334 9.32 19.67 23.18
C LEU A 334 8.94 20.94 22.44
N MET A 335 7.69 21.39 22.56
CA MET A 335 7.19 22.60 21.89
C MET A 335 8.00 23.85 22.26
N ASN A 336 8.33 24.02 23.54
CA ASN A 336 9.15 25.15 24.01
C ASN A 336 10.58 25.16 23.43
N LYS A 337 11.11 24.00 23.00
CA LYS A 337 12.46 23.86 22.42
C LYS A 337 12.49 23.97 20.90
N ILE A 338 11.34 24.06 20.23
CA ILE A 338 11.28 24.17 18.77
C ILE A 338 11.71 25.60 18.38
N PRO A 339 12.71 25.77 17.51
CA PRO A 339 13.09 27.08 17.02
C PRO A 339 12.07 27.62 16.01
N ASP A 340 11.91 28.93 15.97
CA ASP A 340 10.89 29.65 15.18
C ASP A 340 10.90 29.25 13.71
N TYR A 341 12.08 29.10 13.10
CA TYR A 341 12.23 28.76 11.67
C TYR A 341 11.74 27.35 11.30
N CYS A 342 11.54 26.47 12.29
CA CYS A 342 11.01 25.12 12.06
C CYS A 342 9.48 25.05 12.17
N VAL A 343 8.82 26.10 12.68
CA VAL A 343 7.38 26.09 12.93
C VAL A 343 6.62 26.39 11.65
N ASP A 344 5.86 25.41 11.18
CA ASP A 344 4.98 25.54 10.04
C ASP A 344 3.57 25.00 10.34
N SER A 345 2.65 25.18 9.38
CA SER A 345 1.27 24.70 9.51
C SER A 345 1.18 23.17 9.66
N LYS A 346 2.15 22.40 9.14
CA LYS A 346 2.13 20.93 9.20
C LYS A 346 2.53 20.44 10.58
N LEU A 347 3.54 21.07 11.17
CA LEU A 347 4.00 20.79 12.52
C LEU A 347 2.90 21.08 13.53
N LEU A 348 2.23 22.22 13.43
CA LEU A 348 1.11 22.56 14.33
C LEU A 348 -0.13 21.70 14.08
N PHE A 349 -0.37 21.28 12.83
CA PHE A 349 -1.42 20.30 12.53
C PHE A 349 -1.15 18.97 13.23
N GLU A 350 0.06 18.43 13.10
CA GLU A 350 0.47 17.19 13.77
C GLU A 350 0.44 17.35 15.30
N TYR A 351 0.83 18.51 15.85
CA TYR A 351 0.65 18.82 17.27
C TYR A 351 -0.81 18.71 17.72
N CYS A 352 -1.72 19.36 17.01
CA CYS A 352 -3.16 19.24 17.28
C CYS A 352 -3.64 17.80 17.12
N GLU A 353 -3.19 17.07 16.10
CA GLU A 353 -3.55 15.67 15.89
C GLU A 353 -3.10 14.78 17.05
N VAL A 354 -1.87 14.97 17.55
CA VAL A 354 -1.34 14.24 18.69
C VAL A 354 -2.17 14.49 19.95
N ILE A 355 -2.54 15.73 20.24
CA ILE A 355 -3.43 16.07 21.37
C ILE A 355 -4.80 15.41 21.18
N CYS A 356 -5.39 15.53 19.98
CA CYS A 356 -6.69 14.95 19.65
C CYS A 356 -6.71 13.42 19.63
N SER A 357 -5.55 12.78 19.48
CA SER A 357 -5.42 11.31 19.47
C SER A 357 -5.34 10.71 20.87
N GLN A 358 -5.08 11.53 21.89
CA GLN A 358 -4.84 11.05 23.24
C GLN A 358 -6.14 10.63 23.92
N LYS A 359 -6.22 9.36 24.32
CA LYS A 359 -7.42 8.74 24.91
C LYS A 359 -7.64 9.06 26.39
N SER A 360 -7.08 10.18 26.86
CA SER A 360 -7.13 10.54 28.28
C SER A 360 -8.44 11.25 28.59
N PRO A 361 -9.23 10.78 29.58
CA PRO A 361 -10.56 11.30 29.83
C PRO A 361 -10.54 12.77 30.27
N LYS A 362 -9.45 13.26 30.87
CA LYS A 362 -9.32 14.68 31.23
C LYS A 362 -9.14 15.57 30.01
N ILE A 363 -8.18 15.23 29.13
CA ILE A 363 -7.91 15.98 27.89
C ILE A 363 -9.16 15.99 27.00
N GLU A 364 -9.83 14.84 26.86
CA GLU A 364 -11.07 14.71 26.11
C GLU A 364 -12.19 15.58 26.71
N LYS A 365 -12.45 15.45 28.03
CA LYS A 365 -13.51 16.23 28.71
C LYS A 365 -13.23 17.72 28.75
N GLN A 366 -11.96 18.12 28.78
CA GLN A 366 -11.59 19.53 28.80
C GLN A 366 -11.74 20.16 27.41
N GLY A 367 -11.71 19.39 26.31
CA GLY A 367 -11.80 19.96 24.96
C GLY A 367 -10.47 20.59 24.50
N MET A 368 -9.35 20.15 25.07
CA MET A 368 -8.03 20.75 24.79
C MET A 368 -7.65 20.70 23.31
N GLY A 369 -8.03 19.62 22.61
CA GLY A 369 -7.78 19.48 21.17
C GLY A 369 -8.47 20.57 20.33
N LEU A 370 -9.70 20.93 20.70
CA LEU A 370 -10.46 22.00 20.03
C LEU A 370 -9.89 23.37 20.34
N TRP A 371 -9.48 23.58 21.59
CA TRP A 371 -8.84 24.83 21.97
C TRP A 371 -7.51 25.02 21.25
N ALA A 372 -6.69 23.97 21.13
CA ALA A 372 -5.46 24.01 20.34
C ALA A 372 -5.74 24.33 18.86
N LEU A 373 -6.72 23.69 18.25
CA LEU A 373 -7.11 23.99 16.87
C LEU A 373 -7.53 25.47 16.70
N CYS A 374 -8.30 26.00 17.64
CA CYS A 374 -8.77 27.38 17.63
C CYS A 374 -7.65 28.42 17.84
N GLU A 375 -6.62 28.09 18.62
CA GLU A 375 -5.49 28.99 18.85
C GLU A 375 -4.50 29.02 17.68
N TYR A 376 -4.19 27.87 17.07
CA TYR A 376 -3.18 27.80 16.00
C TYR A 376 -3.74 28.00 14.59
N PHE A 377 -5.04 27.79 14.38
CA PHE A 377 -5.68 27.95 13.07
C PHE A 377 -6.80 28.99 13.09
N GLN A 378 -7.11 29.53 11.92
CA GLN A 378 -8.11 30.60 11.73
C GLN A 378 -9.55 30.11 11.84
N PHE A 379 -9.92 29.56 13.00
CA PHE A 379 -11.32 29.32 13.35
C PHE A 379 -11.98 30.59 13.91
N ASP A 380 -13.31 30.67 13.81
CA ASP A 380 -14.07 31.74 14.45
C ASP A 380 -14.11 31.55 15.96
N LYS A 381 -13.24 32.29 16.66
CA LYS A 381 -13.12 32.25 18.12
C LYS A 381 -14.42 32.57 18.85
N THR A 382 -15.36 33.29 18.23
CA THR A 382 -16.64 33.63 18.87
C THR A 382 -17.50 32.39 19.10
N ILE A 383 -17.51 31.46 18.15
CA ILE A 383 -18.28 30.22 18.23
C ILE A 383 -17.69 29.33 19.32
N PHE A 384 -16.37 29.14 19.32
CA PHE A 384 -15.69 28.29 20.31
C PHE A 384 -15.95 28.76 21.74
N LYS A 385 -15.95 30.08 22.00
CA LYS A 385 -16.23 30.64 23.33
C LYS A 385 -17.64 30.36 23.85
N LYS A 386 -18.62 30.09 22.97
CA LYS A 386 -19.99 29.74 23.39
C LYS A 386 -20.07 28.33 23.97
N TYR A 387 -19.26 27.41 23.46
CA TYR A 387 -19.34 25.98 23.78
C TYR A 387 -18.24 25.50 24.72
N LEU A 388 -17.03 26.05 24.58
CA LEU A 388 -15.91 25.72 25.44
C LEU A 388 -15.95 26.61 26.69
N THR A 389 -16.12 25.98 27.85
CA THR A 389 -15.82 26.66 29.11
C THR A 389 -14.32 26.94 29.18
N GLN A 390 -13.97 28.10 29.75
CA GLN A 390 -12.59 28.44 30.05
C GLN A 390 -12.11 27.53 31.19
N SER A 391 -11.82 26.28 30.84
CA SER A 391 -11.28 25.28 31.76
C SER A 391 -9.85 25.66 32.10
N ASP A 392 -9.36 25.16 33.24
CA ASP A 392 -7.95 25.19 33.63
C ASP A 392 -7.13 24.30 32.68
N PHE A 393 -7.04 24.70 31.42
CA PHE A 393 -6.19 24.06 30.44
C PHE A 393 -4.74 24.24 30.87
N PRO A 394 -3.90 23.20 30.81
CA PRO A 394 -2.46 23.43 30.78
C PRO A 394 -2.16 24.43 29.65
N THR A 395 -1.38 25.46 29.99
CA THR A 395 -1.06 26.57 29.09
C THR A 395 -0.41 26.05 27.81
N LEU A 396 -1.13 26.18 26.69
CA LEU A 396 -0.58 25.97 25.36
C LEU A 396 0.51 27.01 25.09
N VAL A 397 1.51 26.64 24.29
CA VAL A 397 2.57 27.57 23.90
C VAL A 397 1.98 28.61 22.95
N PRO A 398 1.96 29.90 23.32
CA PRO A 398 1.33 30.93 22.49
C PRO A 398 2.13 31.13 21.20
N LEU A 399 1.45 31.47 20.10
CA LEU A 399 2.09 31.74 18.80
C LEU A 399 3.15 32.86 18.87
N SER A 400 3.03 33.78 19.82
CA SER A 400 4.01 34.83 20.08
C SER A 400 5.38 34.29 20.48
N HIS A 401 5.45 33.09 21.07
CA HIS A 401 6.71 32.41 21.42
C HIS A 401 7.62 32.22 20.20
N TRP A 402 7.04 31.98 19.02
CA TRP A 402 7.78 31.80 17.76
C TRP A 402 7.73 33.02 16.84
N ASN A 403 7.40 34.20 17.38
CA ASN A 403 7.22 35.43 16.61
C ASN A 403 6.17 35.32 15.48
N ILE A 404 5.15 34.47 15.65
CA ILE A 404 4.06 34.30 14.69
C ILE A 404 2.87 35.17 15.12
N ASN A 405 2.55 36.17 14.30
CA ASN A 405 1.53 37.18 14.66
C ASN A 405 0.08 36.76 14.35
N LYS A 406 -0.12 35.77 13.46
CA LYS A 406 -1.45 35.35 13.00
C LYS A 406 -1.57 33.82 12.97
N PRO A 407 -2.74 33.26 13.33
CA PRO A 407 -3.01 31.84 13.14
C PRO A 407 -2.92 31.42 11.68
N PHE A 408 -2.62 30.14 11.44
CA PHE A 408 -2.50 29.58 10.10
C PHE A 408 -3.88 29.42 9.42
N PRO A 409 -3.94 29.55 8.09
CA PRO A 409 -5.19 29.40 7.36
C PRO A 409 -5.73 27.98 7.48
N LEU A 410 -7.07 27.86 7.45
CA LEU A 410 -7.74 26.57 7.47
C LEU A 410 -7.47 25.80 6.17
N ASN A 411 -7.36 24.48 6.32
CA ASN A 411 -7.24 23.56 5.20
C ASN A 411 -8.14 22.35 5.42
N LYS A 412 -8.33 21.56 4.36
CA LYS A 412 -9.15 20.34 4.36
C LYS A 412 -8.78 19.36 5.50
N HIS A 413 -7.49 19.22 5.80
CA HIS A 413 -7.03 18.28 6.83
C HIS A 413 -7.39 18.77 8.23
N VAL A 414 -7.22 20.07 8.51
CA VAL A 414 -7.56 20.72 9.77
C VAL A 414 -9.06 20.60 10.05
N VAL A 415 -9.91 20.93 9.06
CA VAL A 415 -11.37 20.79 9.18
C VAL A 415 -11.76 19.31 9.37
N GLY A 416 -11.11 18.41 8.63
CA GLY A 416 -11.33 16.97 8.76
C GLY A 416 -10.97 16.43 10.16
N LEU A 417 -9.90 16.94 10.78
CA LEU A 417 -9.48 16.62 12.14
C LEU A 417 -10.45 17.20 13.17
N PHE A 418 -10.85 18.46 13.03
CA PHE A 418 -11.86 19.11 13.86
C PHE A 418 -13.16 18.30 13.88
N MET A 419 -13.72 17.96 12.72
CA MET A 419 -14.97 17.18 12.62
C MET A 419 -14.81 15.78 13.25
N ASN A 420 -13.66 15.14 13.08
CA ASN A 420 -13.38 13.85 13.73
C ASN A 420 -13.39 13.95 15.25
N TYR A 421 -12.80 15.02 15.78
CA TYR A 421 -12.73 15.24 17.22
C TYR A 421 -14.13 15.53 17.79
N CYS A 422 -14.90 16.42 17.15
CA CYS A 422 -16.28 16.71 17.57
C CYS A 422 -17.17 15.47 17.56
N LEU A 423 -17.07 14.61 16.53
CA LEU A 423 -17.82 13.35 16.47
C LEU A 423 -17.42 12.38 17.59
N LYS A 424 -16.12 12.25 17.88
CA LYS A 424 -15.64 11.38 18.97
C LYS A 424 -16.12 11.87 20.34
N ASN A 425 -16.06 13.17 20.57
CA ASN A 425 -16.39 13.78 21.87
C ASN A 425 -17.87 14.15 22.01
N LYS A 426 -18.69 13.88 20.98
CA LYS A 426 -20.13 14.20 20.95
C LYS A 426 -20.44 15.69 21.06
N GLU A 427 -19.51 16.55 20.66
CA GLU A 427 -19.68 18.01 20.58
C GLU A 427 -20.32 18.41 19.25
N TYR A 428 -21.57 18.02 19.05
CA TYR A 428 -22.19 18.13 17.75
C TYR A 428 -22.70 19.54 17.42
N ASP A 429 -23.20 20.28 18.41
CA ASP A 429 -23.75 21.64 18.18
C ASP A 429 -22.66 22.60 17.67
N LEU A 430 -21.48 22.55 18.29
CA LEU A 430 -20.28 23.26 17.85
C LEU A 430 -19.90 22.88 16.42
N ALA A 431 -19.89 21.57 16.10
CA ALA A 431 -19.57 21.09 14.77
C ALA A 431 -20.55 21.63 13.71
N MET A 432 -21.85 21.71 14.04
CA MET A 432 -22.85 22.21 13.12
C MET A 432 -22.73 23.71 12.84
N GLU A 433 -22.50 24.54 13.86
CA GLU A 433 -22.35 25.99 13.68
C GLU A 433 -21.08 26.32 12.87
N ILE A 434 -19.97 25.63 13.16
CA ILE A 434 -18.71 25.81 12.42
C ILE A 434 -18.83 25.30 10.99
N PHE A 435 -19.47 24.15 10.77
CA PHE A 435 -19.66 23.65 9.41
C PHE A 435 -20.44 24.65 8.56
N LYS A 436 -21.54 25.20 9.09
CA LYS A 436 -22.37 26.19 8.38
C LYS A 436 -21.60 27.48 8.06
N THR A 437 -20.77 27.95 8.98
CA THR A 437 -19.94 29.14 8.74
C THR A 437 -18.83 28.88 7.72
N LEU A 438 -18.18 27.71 7.75
CA LEU A 438 -17.18 27.32 6.76
C LEU A 438 -17.78 27.13 5.37
N GLU A 439 -18.96 26.54 5.29
CA GLU A 439 -19.71 26.39 4.04
C GLU A 439 -20.09 27.76 3.44
N ALA A 440 -20.54 28.71 4.27
CA ALA A 440 -20.84 30.07 3.80
C ALA A 440 -19.60 30.84 3.31
N GLN A 441 -18.43 30.58 3.87
CA GLN A 441 -17.19 31.29 3.53
C GLN A 441 -16.48 30.68 2.31
N ASN A 442 -16.34 29.34 2.25
CA ASN A 442 -15.61 28.69 1.16
C ASN A 442 -15.91 27.18 1.03
N ASN A 443 -16.73 26.81 0.03
CA ASN A 443 -17.03 25.41 -0.29
C ASN A 443 -15.81 24.57 -0.72
N GLN A 444 -14.71 25.17 -1.19
CA GLN A 444 -13.56 24.41 -1.72
C GLN A 444 -12.79 23.63 -0.65
N MET A 445 -12.90 24.02 0.63
CA MET A 445 -12.23 23.34 1.73
C MET A 445 -12.96 22.07 2.17
N LEU A 446 -14.25 21.97 1.84
CA LEU A 446 -15.14 20.89 2.27
C LEU A 446 -15.07 19.75 1.26
N ASP A 447 -14.71 18.58 1.75
CA ASP A 447 -14.66 17.37 0.93
C ASP A 447 -15.82 16.43 1.26
N GLN A 448 -15.94 15.38 0.45
CA GLN A 448 -16.94 14.36 0.66
C GLN A 448 -16.89 13.76 2.08
N SER A 449 -15.70 13.54 2.63
CA SER A 449 -15.54 12.94 3.96
C SER A 449 -16.07 13.87 5.07
N ILE A 450 -15.89 15.18 4.91
CA ILE A 450 -16.37 16.21 5.83
C ILE A 450 -17.90 16.33 5.74
N TYR A 451 -18.48 16.29 4.54
CA TYR A 451 -19.94 16.23 4.37
C TYR A 451 -20.56 14.96 4.99
N HIS A 452 -19.93 13.80 4.81
CA HIS A 452 -20.40 12.55 5.46
C HIS A 452 -20.39 12.65 6.98
N LYS A 453 -19.31 13.22 7.55
CA LYS A 453 -19.23 13.48 8.99
C LYS A 453 -20.30 14.47 9.44
N TYR A 454 -20.57 15.51 8.65
CA TYR A 454 -21.63 16.46 8.96
C TYR A 454 -23.02 15.80 8.94
N MET A 455 -23.34 15.00 7.92
CA MET A 455 -24.57 14.19 7.91
C MET A 455 -24.66 13.29 9.15
N GLU A 456 -23.57 12.63 9.55
CA GLU A 456 -23.51 11.84 10.78
C GLU A 456 -23.81 12.69 12.03
N THR A 457 -23.27 13.92 12.13
CA THR A 457 -23.59 14.85 13.23
C THR A 457 -25.06 15.28 13.24
N VAL A 458 -25.66 15.51 12.07
CA VAL A 458 -27.08 15.93 11.96
C VAL A 458 -28.00 14.78 12.36
N ILE A 459 -27.71 13.56 11.90
CA ILE A 459 -28.44 12.35 12.26
C ILE A 459 -28.41 12.12 13.77
N THR A 460 -27.28 12.37 14.43
CA THR A 460 -27.17 12.16 15.89
C THR A 460 -27.94 13.20 16.71
N THR A 461 -27.82 14.48 16.34
CA THR A 461 -28.35 15.63 17.10
C THR A 461 -29.82 15.88 16.92
N ARG A 462 -30.30 15.90 15.68
CA ARG A 462 -31.64 16.37 15.31
C ARG A 462 -32.44 15.24 14.70
N PRO A 463 -32.77 14.20 15.47
CA PRO A 463 -33.40 13.02 14.92
C PRO A 463 -34.85 13.25 14.43
N ILE A 464 -35.44 14.42 14.65
CA ILE A 464 -36.81 14.75 14.20
C ILE A 464 -36.78 15.34 12.77
N THR A 465 -35.74 16.12 12.43
CA THR A 465 -35.61 16.82 11.14
C THR A 465 -34.47 16.27 10.28
N CYS A 466 -33.77 15.22 10.73
CA CYS A 466 -32.53 14.77 10.10
C CYS A 466 -32.71 14.29 8.65
N GLY A 467 -33.84 13.70 8.27
CA GLY A 467 -34.09 13.30 6.89
C GLY A 467 -34.16 14.50 5.95
N ASP A 468 -34.90 15.54 6.35
CA ASP A 468 -35.02 16.79 5.58
C ASP A 468 -33.66 17.48 5.47
N GLU A 469 -32.96 17.67 6.59
CA GLU A 469 -31.63 18.30 6.57
C GLU A 469 -30.62 17.48 5.75
N CYS A 470 -30.69 16.14 5.78
CA CYS A 470 -29.80 15.30 4.97
C CYS A 470 -30.15 15.32 3.47
N LEU A 471 -31.42 15.49 3.10
CA LEU A 471 -31.82 15.74 1.72
C LEU A 471 -31.27 17.08 1.24
N ASP A 472 -31.42 18.14 2.01
CA ASP A 472 -30.90 19.46 1.65
C ASP A 472 -29.37 19.42 1.48
N ILE A 473 -28.66 18.66 2.31
CA ILE A 473 -27.22 18.45 2.15
C ILE A 473 -26.95 17.62 0.88
N TYR A 474 -27.72 16.57 0.62
CA TYR A 474 -27.57 15.76 -0.59
C TYR A 474 -27.74 16.58 -1.85
N GLU A 475 -28.78 17.39 -1.95
CA GLU A 475 -29.06 18.25 -3.10
C GLU A 475 -27.95 19.28 -3.32
N ARG A 476 -27.43 19.87 -2.23
CA ARG A 476 -26.28 20.78 -2.29
C ARG A 476 -25.01 20.08 -2.78
N VAL A 477 -24.74 18.87 -2.30
CA VAL A 477 -23.59 18.06 -2.75
C VAL A 477 -23.78 17.65 -4.23
N ALA A 478 -24.98 17.26 -4.64
CA ALA A 478 -25.29 16.90 -6.01
C ALA A 478 -25.15 18.07 -6.99
N SER A 479 -25.50 19.28 -6.53
CA SER A 479 -25.32 20.52 -7.30
C SER A 479 -23.86 20.96 -7.40
N SER A 480 -22.99 20.48 -6.51
CA SER A 480 -21.58 20.82 -6.51
C SER A 480 -20.80 19.99 -7.54
N ALA A 481 -20.20 20.63 -8.54
CA ALA A 481 -19.40 19.94 -9.56
C ALA A 481 -18.14 19.25 -9.00
N GLN A 482 -17.70 19.63 -7.79
CA GLN A 482 -16.46 19.14 -7.19
C GLN A 482 -16.60 17.80 -6.45
N ILE A 483 -17.82 17.43 -6.02
CA ILE A 483 -18.04 16.31 -5.09
C ILE A 483 -18.84 15.20 -5.77
N SER A 484 -18.21 14.04 -5.94
CA SER A 484 -18.89 12.86 -6.48
C SER A 484 -19.79 12.20 -5.45
N ILE A 485 -21.06 11.98 -5.80
CA ILE A 485 -22.00 11.22 -4.97
C ILE A 485 -21.57 9.76 -4.90
N THR A 486 -21.35 9.25 -3.69
CA THR A 486 -21.03 7.83 -3.45
C THR A 486 -22.19 7.09 -2.80
N ARG A 487 -22.16 5.76 -2.88
CA ARG A 487 -23.11 4.86 -2.20
C ARG A 487 -23.26 5.17 -0.70
N ARG A 488 -22.16 5.57 -0.02
CA ARG A 488 -22.21 5.96 1.41
C ARG A 488 -23.12 7.16 1.65
N THR A 489 -23.12 8.14 0.74
CA THR A 489 -23.99 9.33 0.83
C THR A 489 -25.46 8.93 0.83
N LEU A 490 -25.85 8.01 -0.08
CA LEU A 490 -27.21 7.48 -0.16
C LEU A 490 -27.59 6.74 1.13
N ILE A 491 -26.69 5.89 1.63
CA ILE A 491 -26.91 5.14 2.88
C ILE A 491 -27.12 6.10 4.06
N LEU A 492 -26.40 7.23 4.12
CA LEU A 492 -26.57 8.21 5.18
C LEU A 492 -27.94 8.90 5.12
N VAL A 493 -28.41 9.26 3.92
CA VAL A 493 -29.77 9.81 3.72
C VAL A 493 -30.83 8.80 4.19
N TYR A 494 -30.71 7.54 3.78
CA TYR A 494 -31.63 6.49 4.23
C TYR A 494 -31.60 6.27 5.75
N ASN A 495 -30.41 6.24 6.35
CA ASN A 495 -30.26 6.13 7.79
C ASN A 495 -30.87 7.34 8.53
N ALA A 496 -30.81 8.54 7.93
CA ALA A 496 -31.45 9.74 8.48
C ALA A 496 -32.97 9.56 8.54
N PHE A 497 -33.59 9.15 7.44
CA PHE A 497 -35.03 8.86 7.40
C PHE A 497 -35.45 7.69 8.29
N GLN A 498 -34.63 6.65 8.38
CA GLN A 498 -34.88 5.54 9.31
C GLN A 498 -34.85 6.02 10.76
N ARG A 499 -33.94 6.92 11.12
CA ARG A 499 -33.91 7.51 12.46
C ARG A 499 -35.07 8.46 12.72
N GLN A 500 -35.46 9.24 11.71
CA GLN A 500 -36.60 10.14 11.77
C GLN A 500 -37.92 9.40 11.97
N SER A 501 -38.14 8.31 11.22
CA SER A 501 -39.34 7.48 11.33
C SER A 501 -39.52 6.80 12.68
N LEU A 502 -38.43 6.56 13.42
CA LEU A 502 -38.49 6.01 14.78
C LEU A 502 -39.02 7.01 15.82
N LYS A 503 -39.15 8.30 15.50
CA LYS A 503 -39.57 9.31 16.46
C LYS A 503 -41.08 9.38 16.63
N ALA A 504 -41.50 9.44 17.89
CA ALA A 504 -42.89 9.47 18.30
C ALA A 504 -43.69 10.64 17.69
N VAL A 505 -43.03 11.79 17.48
CA VAL A 505 -43.64 12.99 16.89
C VAL A 505 -44.12 12.73 15.45
N ILE A 506 -43.42 11.84 14.73
CA ILE A 506 -43.72 11.58 13.32
C ILE A 506 -44.61 10.36 13.20
N ASN A 507 -44.33 9.29 13.94
CA ASN A 507 -45.11 8.05 13.83
C ASN A 507 -46.51 8.13 14.48
N LYS A 508 -46.82 9.16 15.27
CA LYS A 508 -48.17 9.37 15.86
C LYS A 508 -49.07 10.25 15.00
N ASP A 509 -48.49 11.11 14.19
CA ASP A 509 -49.20 12.05 13.35
C ASP A 509 -49.27 11.53 11.91
N ALA A 510 -50.49 11.24 11.45
CA ALA A 510 -50.72 10.70 10.10
C ALA A 510 -50.14 11.60 9.00
N SER A 511 -50.38 12.91 9.08
CA SER A 511 -49.88 13.89 8.10
C SER A 511 -48.36 13.94 8.03
N ASN A 512 -47.67 13.89 9.18
CA ASN A 512 -46.20 13.90 9.23
C ASN A 512 -45.62 12.58 8.69
N ALA A 513 -46.23 11.45 9.02
CA ALA A 513 -45.84 10.14 8.49
C ALA A 513 -46.00 10.09 6.96
N GLU A 514 -47.10 10.61 6.41
CA GLU A 514 -47.34 10.66 4.96
C GLU A 514 -46.38 11.64 4.26
N ALA A 515 -46.17 12.83 4.83
CA ALA A 515 -45.22 13.79 4.29
C ALA A 515 -43.79 13.22 4.23
N THR A 516 -43.36 12.49 5.27
CA THR A 516 -42.04 11.84 5.27
C THR A 516 -41.94 10.71 4.26
N LEU A 517 -43.00 9.90 4.08
CA LEU A 517 -43.05 8.87 3.02
C LEU A 517 -42.95 9.48 1.63
N HIS A 518 -43.73 10.53 1.33
CA HIS A 518 -43.68 11.20 0.03
C HIS A 518 -42.30 11.77 -0.30
N LYS A 519 -41.62 12.35 0.70
CA LYS A 519 -40.25 12.88 0.51
C LYS A 519 -39.25 11.78 0.17
N ILE A 520 -39.28 10.66 0.89
CA ILE A 520 -38.39 9.52 0.61
C ILE A 520 -38.66 8.95 -0.78
N ARG A 521 -39.94 8.82 -1.15
CA ARG A 521 -40.33 8.35 -2.49
C ARG A 521 -39.83 9.30 -3.57
N GLY A 522 -40.02 10.61 -3.40
CA GLY A 522 -39.47 11.62 -4.31
C GLY A 522 -37.94 11.56 -4.44
N PHE A 523 -37.24 11.27 -3.35
CA PHE A 523 -35.80 11.02 -3.37
C PHE A 523 -35.42 9.75 -4.15
N ILE A 524 -36.11 8.63 -3.93
CA ILE A 524 -35.87 7.38 -4.67
C ILE A 524 -36.16 7.60 -6.16
N ASP A 525 -37.26 8.28 -6.49
CA ASP A 525 -37.69 8.58 -7.85
C ASP A 525 -36.70 9.44 -8.64
N SER A 526 -36.00 10.34 -7.97
CA SER A 526 -35.01 11.22 -8.59
C SER A 526 -33.64 10.56 -8.74
N VAL A 527 -33.26 9.67 -7.81
CA VAL A 527 -31.89 9.18 -7.70
C VAL A 527 -31.72 7.72 -8.14
N GLU A 528 -32.56 6.81 -7.67
CA GLU A 528 -32.35 5.36 -7.83
C GLU A 528 -33.36 4.67 -8.76
N ALA A 529 -34.52 5.29 -9.00
CA ALA A 529 -35.56 4.69 -9.81
C ALA A 529 -35.15 4.57 -11.28
N THR A 530 -35.44 3.42 -11.86
CA THR A 530 -35.20 3.11 -13.28
C THR A 530 -36.52 3.09 -14.04
N TYR A 531 -36.54 3.70 -15.22
CA TYR A 531 -37.71 3.62 -16.09
C TYR A 531 -37.80 2.22 -16.71
N SER A 532 -38.91 1.52 -16.46
CA SER A 532 -39.22 0.25 -17.09
C SER A 532 -40.13 0.49 -18.29
N SER A 533 -39.67 0.08 -19.48
CA SER A 533 -40.45 0.13 -20.71
C SER A 533 -41.66 -0.81 -20.69
N LYS A 534 -41.62 -1.89 -19.90
CA LYS A 534 -42.73 -2.85 -19.78
C LYS A 534 -43.94 -2.23 -19.09
N LEU A 535 -43.69 -1.45 -18.04
CA LEU A 535 -44.72 -0.87 -17.18
C LEU A 535 -45.00 0.61 -17.47
N ASN A 536 -44.30 1.21 -18.45
CA ASN A 536 -44.32 2.64 -18.76
C ASN A 536 -44.16 3.54 -17.52
N GLY A 537 -43.30 3.15 -16.59
CA GLY A 537 -43.20 3.81 -15.28
C GLY A 537 -41.84 3.63 -14.61
N LYS A 538 -41.61 4.43 -13.57
CA LYS A 538 -40.44 4.31 -12.70
C LYS A 538 -40.60 3.11 -11.76
N VAL A 539 -39.50 2.37 -11.61
CA VAL A 539 -39.42 1.17 -10.78
C VAL A 539 -38.23 1.30 -9.83
N TYR A 540 -38.40 0.87 -8.58
CA TYR A 540 -37.38 0.97 -7.56
C TYR A 540 -36.46 -0.25 -7.59
N ARG A 541 -35.17 -0.01 -7.44
CA ARG A 541 -34.16 -1.07 -7.38
C ARG A 541 -34.23 -1.83 -6.07
N PHE A 542 -33.75 -3.07 -6.07
CA PHE A 542 -33.67 -3.92 -4.87
C PHE A 542 -33.05 -3.22 -3.64
N ASN A 543 -31.97 -2.46 -3.83
CA ASN A 543 -31.28 -1.78 -2.73
C ASN A 543 -32.14 -0.71 -2.04
N SER A 544 -33.02 -0.02 -2.78
CA SER A 544 -33.90 1.02 -2.23
C SER A 544 -34.93 0.38 -1.29
N TRP A 545 -35.46 -0.79 -1.65
CA TRP A 545 -36.40 -1.56 -0.82
C TRP A 545 -35.80 -2.00 0.51
N LYS A 546 -34.51 -2.37 0.54
CA LYS A 546 -33.79 -2.72 1.78
C LYS A 546 -33.85 -1.59 2.82
N PHE A 547 -33.86 -0.34 2.38
CA PHE A 547 -33.92 0.83 3.27
C PHE A 547 -35.34 1.36 3.48
N LEU A 548 -36.18 1.32 2.44
CA LEU A 548 -37.55 1.81 2.48
C LEU A 548 -38.43 0.99 3.44
N PHE A 549 -38.36 -0.35 3.41
CA PHE A 549 -39.18 -1.20 4.27
C PHE A 549 -39.01 -0.94 5.78
N PRO A 550 -37.78 -0.85 6.33
CA PRO A 550 -37.57 -0.41 7.70
C PRO A 550 -38.26 0.92 8.03
N ILE A 551 -38.22 1.89 7.12
CA ILE A 551 -38.81 3.21 7.33
C ILE A 551 -40.34 3.11 7.38
N VAL A 552 -40.94 2.43 6.39
CA VAL A 552 -42.39 2.21 6.33
C VAL A 552 -42.89 1.48 7.58
N LYS A 553 -42.17 0.46 8.02
CA LYS A 553 -42.46 -0.27 9.25
C LYS A 553 -42.46 0.64 10.48
N ASN A 554 -41.43 1.49 10.62
CA ASN A 554 -41.33 2.41 11.75
C ASN A 554 -42.45 3.45 11.75
N LEU A 555 -42.82 3.97 10.58
CA LEU A 555 -43.91 4.94 10.44
C LEU A 555 -45.28 4.30 10.73
N ASN A 556 -45.49 3.06 10.31
CA ASN A 556 -46.74 2.35 10.55
C ASN A 556 -46.84 1.68 11.94
N MET A 557 -45.90 1.90 12.85
CA MET A 557 -45.94 1.28 14.19
C MET A 557 -47.24 1.54 14.98
N ASN A 558 -47.88 2.70 14.77
CA ASN A 558 -49.13 3.09 15.46
C ASN A 558 -50.37 3.00 14.55
N ASP A 559 -50.26 2.34 13.38
CA ASP A 559 -51.33 2.24 12.38
C ASP A 559 -51.91 3.59 11.91
N LYS A 560 -51.06 4.61 11.81
CA LYS A 560 -51.48 5.97 11.43
C LYS A 560 -51.33 6.31 9.94
N VAL A 561 -50.49 5.57 9.21
CA VAL A 561 -50.35 5.74 7.76
C VAL A 561 -51.68 5.35 7.11
N SER A 562 -52.21 6.12 6.16
CA SER A 562 -53.47 5.76 5.49
C SER A 562 -53.37 4.44 4.71
N THR A 563 -54.52 3.79 4.50
CA THR A 563 -54.63 2.58 3.66
C THR A 563 -54.26 2.86 2.20
N VAL A 564 -54.54 4.07 1.72
CA VAL A 564 -54.20 4.54 0.36
C VAL A 564 -52.68 4.62 0.18
N GLU A 565 -51.95 5.19 1.15
CA GLU A 565 -50.48 5.27 1.06
C GLU A 565 -49.79 3.91 1.24
N LEU A 566 -50.29 3.03 2.13
CA LEU A 566 -49.75 1.68 2.22
C LEU A 566 -49.97 0.88 0.92
N LYS A 567 -51.11 1.11 0.25
CA LYS A 567 -51.36 0.53 -1.08
C LYS A 567 -50.39 1.11 -2.11
N SER A 568 -50.16 2.42 -2.13
CA SER A 568 -49.26 3.03 -3.11
C SER A 568 -47.85 2.43 -3.04
N ILE A 569 -47.37 2.13 -1.83
CA ILE A 569 -46.10 1.42 -1.58
C ILE A 569 -46.17 -0.03 -2.07
N LEU A 570 -47.27 -0.74 -1.82
CA LEU A 570 -47.47 -2.10 -2.33
C LEU A 570 -47.46 -2.11 -3.86
N ASP A 571 -48.12 -1.14 -4.50
CA ASP A 571 -48.20 -1.02 -5.95
C ASP A 571 -46.79 -0.79 -6.55
N GLU A 572 -45.95 0.04 -5.92
CA GLU A 572 -44.54 0.22 -6.30
C GLU A 572 -43.71 -1.06 -6.11
N TYR A 573 -43.97 -1.81 -5.04
CA TYR A 573 -43.31 -3.09 -4.77
C TYR A 573 -43.67 -4.14 -5.82
N LEU A 574 -44.96 -4.23 -6.18
CA LEU A 574 -45.45 -5.12 -7.23
C LEU A 574 -44.85 -4.76 -8.59
N LYS A 575 -44.78 -3.47 -8.95
CA LYS A 575 -44.07 -3.03 -10.17
C LYS A 575 -42.60 -3.47 -10.17
N SER A 576 -41.95 -3.44 -9.01
CA SER A 576 -40.55 -3.88 -8.86
C SER A 576 -40.40 -5.41 -8.99
N LEU A 577 -41.38 -6.16 -8.49
CA LEU A 577 -41.48 -7.61 -8.69
C LEU A 577 -41.67 -7.97 -10.17
N LEU A 578 -42.63 -7.33 -10.85
CA LEU A 578 -42.93 -7.55 -12.27
C LEU A 578 -41.76 -7.20 -13.19
N ASN A 579 -40.95 -6.19 -12.82
CA ASN A 579 -39.76 -5.84 -13.59
C ASN A 579 -38.60 -6.84 -13.45
N GLY A 580 -38.70 -7.80 -12.52
CA GLY A 580 -37.68 -8.84 -12.31
C GLY A 580 -36.53 -8.44 -11.38
N GLU A 581 -36.65 -7.37 -10.60
CA GLU A 581 -35.59 -6.91 -9.67
C GLU A 581 -35.27 -7.94 -8.57
N PHE A 582 -36.17 -8.88 -8.32
CA PHE A 582 -36.05 -9.93 -7.31
C PHE A 582 -35.65 -11.31 -7.89
N GLY A 583 -35.39 -11.38 -9.19
CA GLY A 583 -35.07 -12.63 -9.88
C GLY A 583 -33.85 -13.37 -9.31
N LYS A 584 -33.74 -14.66 -9.63
CA LYS A 584 -32.63 -15.53 -9.21
C LYS A 584 -31.27 -14.98 -9.63
N GLU A 585 -31.20 -14.27 -10.76
CA GLU A 585 -29.98 -13.69 -11.32
C GLU A 585 -29.41 -12.52 -10.50
N PHE A 586 -30.21 -11.88 -9.65
CA PHE A 586 -29.74 -10.73 -8.88
C PHE A 586 -28.78 -11.15 -7.76
N LYS A 587 -27.56 -10.60 -7.79
CA LYS A 587 -26.47 -10.86 -6.82
C LYS A 587 -26.68 -10.10 -5.49
N ALA A 588 -27.77 -10.41 -4.77
CA ALA A 588 -27.95 -9.99 -3.39
C ALA A 588 -27.62 -11.13 -2.41
N SER A 589 -27.27 -10.76 -1.17
CA SER A 589 -27.17 -11.73 -0.07
C SER A 589 -28.51 -12.42 0.15
N ILE A 590 -28.48 -13.72 0.46
CA ILE A 590 -29.68 -14.51 0.80
C ILE A 590 -30.43 -13.85 1.96
N GLU A 591 -29.70 -13.31 2.94
CA GLU A 591 -30.26 -12.61 4.10
C GLU A 591 -31.02 -11.34 3.69
N ASP A 592 -30.50 -10.59 2.73
CA ASP A 592 -31.15 -9.37 2.23
C ASP A 592 -32.40 -9.71 1.43
N LYS A 593 -32.35 -10.75 0.58
CA LYS A 593 -33.53 -11.21 -0.17
C LYS A 593 -34.63 -11.64 0.79
N ARG A 594 -34.27 -12.44 1.80
CA ARG A 594 -35.18 -12.89 2.87
C ARG A 594 -35.79 -11.72 3.64
N PHE A 595 -34.98 -10.72 3.98
CA PHE A 595 -35.48 -9.54 4.70
C PHE A 595 -36.54 -8.79 3.89
N VAL A 596 -36.26 -8.53 2.61
CA VAL A 596 -37.16 -7.79 1.74
C VAL A 596 -38.47 -8.55 1.49
N THR A 597 -38.41 -9.85 1.21
CA THR A 597 -39.62 -10.67 1.01
C THR A 597 -40.46 -10.77 2.28
N LEU A 598 -39.84 -10.92 3.46
CA LEU A 598 -40.54 -10.91 4.74
C LEU A 598 -41.25 -9.60 5.03
N GLU A 599 -40.61 -8.45 4.79
CA GLU A 599 -41.25 -7.15 5.00
C GLU A 599 -42.36 -6.91 3.96
N GLY A 600 -42.21 -7.38 2.72
CA GLY A 600 -43.27 -7.40 1.72
C GLY A 600 -44.50 -8.21 2.18
N ILE A 601 -44.29 -9.43 2.70
CA ILE A 601 -45.35 -10.27 3.28
C ILE A 601 -46.04 -9.56 4.47
N ARG A 602 -45.26 -8.87 5.31
CA ARG A 602 -45.81 -8.10 6.44
C ARG A 602 -46.66 -6.94 5.96
N LEU A 603 -46.23 -6.19 4.93
CA LEU A 603 -47.03 -5.11 4.35
C LEU A 603 -48.37 -5.64 3.83
N VAL A 604 -48.36 -6.76 3.09
CA VAL A 604 -49.58 -7.43 2.61
C VAL A 604 -50.48 -7.85 3.77
N LYS A 605 -49.89 -8.39 4.85
CA LYS A 605 -50.63 -8.76 6.06
C LYS A 605 -51.31 -7.54 6.71
N VAL A 606 -50.61 -6.42 6.86
CA VAL A 606 -51.19 -5.17 7.41
C VAL A 606 -52.37 -4.70 6.58
N LEU A 607 -52.23 -4.66 5.24
CA LEU A 607 -53.32 -4.26 4.35
C LEU A 607 -54.52 -5.22 4.46
N THR A 608 -54.26 -6.53 4.54
CA THR A 608 -55.31 -7.55 4.72
C THR A 608 -56.06 -7.37 6.05
N GLU A 609 -55.35 -7.01 7.13
CA GLU A 609 -55.95 -6.78 8.45
C GLU A 609 -56.76 -5.47 8.52
N ARG A 610 -56.49 -4.50 7.65
CA ARG A 610 -57.29 -3.28 7.54
C ARG A 610 -58.55 -3.46 6.72
N ILE A 611 -58.53 -4.34 5.72
CA ILE A 611 -59.73 -4.76 4.96
C ILE A 611 -60.46 -5.87 5.73
N LYS A 612 -60.83 -5.60 6.99
CA LYS A 612 -61.66 -6.54 7.77
C LYS A 612 -63.07 -6.55 7.19
N LEU A 613 -63.52 -7.73 6.83
CA LEU A 613 -64.91 -8.05 6.54
C LEU A 613 -65.42 -8.95 7.67
N PRO A 614 -66.70 -8.84 8.07
CA PRO A 614 -67.36 -9.85 8.88
C PRO A 614 -67.13 -11.24 8.27
N SER A 615 -67.11 -12.28 9.10
CA SER A 615 -67.11 -13.67 8.62
C SER A 615 -68.45 -13.91 7.91
N LEU A 616 -68.44 -13.78 6.59
CA LEU A 616 -69.61 -14.00 5.73
C LEU A 616 -69.61 -15.45 5.26
N ASP A 617 -70.78 -16.07 5.28
CA ASP A 617 -70.98 -17.40 4.74
C ASP A 617 -70.96 -17.38 3.19
N SER A 618 -70.74 -18.55 2.58
CA SER A 618 -70.65 -18.74 1.13
C SER A 618 -71.82 -18.10 0.36
N GLU A 619 -73.03 -18.20 0.93
CA GLU A 619 -74.26 -17.66 0.34
C GLU A 619 -74.32 -16.13 0.42
N GLU A 620 -73.84 -15.54 1.51
CA GLU A 620 -73.78 -14.09 1.70
C GLU A 620 -72.75 -13.44 0.76
N ILE A 621 -71.64 -14.13 0.46
CA ILE A 621 -70.61 -13.63 -0.48
C ILE A 621 -71.20 -13.42 -1.89
N ALA A 622 -72.11 -14.30 -2.32
CA ALA A 622 -72.77 -14.19 -3.62
C ALA A 622 -73.77 -13.01 -3.69
N SER A 623 -74.36 -12.64 -2.55
CA SER A 623 -75.32 -11.54 -2.46
C SER A 623 -74.67 -10.15 -2.30
N LEU A 624 -73.38 -10.09 -1.93
CA LEU A 624 -72.62 -8.84 -1.85
C LEU A 624 -72.64 -8.06 -3.18
N LYS A 625 -73.14 -6.83 -3.14
CA LYS A 625 -73.12 -5.89 -4.27
C LYS A 625 -72.29 -4.65 -3.94
N GLY A 626 -71.71 -4.05 -4.97
CA GLY A 626 -71.03 -2.76 -4.86
C GLY A 626 -69.67 -2.82 -4.15
N THR A 627 -69.49 -2.01 -3.11
CA THR A 627 -68.21 -1.77 -2.41
C THR A 627 -67.74 -2.97 -1.59
N GLU A 628 -68.66 -3.71 -0.97
CA GLU A 628 -68.32 -4.88 -0.14
C GLU A 628 -67.74 -6.02 -0.97
N ARG A 629 -68.29 -6.28 -2.16
CA ARG A 629 -67.74 -7.25 -3.11
C ARG A 629 -66.34 -6.85 -3.57
N LYS A 630 -66.08 -5.56 -3.78
CA LYS A 630 -64.73 -5.06 -4.10
C LYS A 630 -63.76 -5.26 -2.94
N LYS A 631 -64.17 -4.99 -1.69
CA LYS A 631 -63.36 -5.29 -0.49
C LYS A 631 -63.03 -6.79 -0.39
N PHE A 632 -64.02 -7.64 -0.66
CA PHE A 632 -63.86 -9.09 -0.61
C PHE A 632 -62.85 -9.59 -1.66
N LEU A 633 -63.00 -9.15 -2.92
CA LEU A 633 -62.07 -9.50 -3.98
C LEU A 633 -60.66 -8.98 -3.68
N ALA A 634 -60.51 -7.73 -3.26
CA ALA A 634 -59.23 -7.14 -2.88
C ALA A 634 -58.53 -7.97 -1.79
N ARG A 635 -59.26 -8.33 -0.72
CA ARG A 635 -58.74 -9.18 0.36
C ARG A 635 -58.33 -10.57 -0.16
N ARG A 636 -59.14 -11.18 -1.03
CA ARG A 636 -58.84 -12.48 -1.64
C ARG A 636 -57.57 -12.44 -2.48
N HIS A 637 -57.38 -11.39 -3.29
CA HIS A 637 -56.17 -11.21 -4.10
C HIS A 637 -54.93 -11.00 -3.22
N LEU A 638 -55.02 -10.18 -2.16
CA LEU A 638 -53.93 -10.00 -1.20
C LEU A 638 -53.55 -11.30 -0.47
N LEU A 639 -54.54 -12.11 -0.07
CA LEU A 639 -54.28 -13.40 0.55
C LEU A 639 -53.58 -14.38 -0.40
N ARG A 640 -53.96 -14.37 -1.68
CA ARG A 640 -53.31 -15.19 -2.70
C ARG A 640 -51.88 -14.71 -2.99
N LEU A 641 -51.66 -13.39 -3.10
CA LEU A 641 -50.33 -12.81 -3.21
C LEU A 641 -49.45 -13.19 -2.02
N LYS A 642 -49.98 -13.12 -0.80
CA LYS A 642 -49.27 -13.54 0.42
C LYS A 642 -48.85 -15.00 0.37
N GLN A 643 -49.71 -15.89 -0.13
CA GLN A 643 -49.38 -17.30 -0.27
C GLN A 643 -48.21 -17.49 -1.24
N ILE A 644 -48.23 -16.80 -2.38
CA ILE A 644 -47.16 -16.95 -3.37
C ILE A 644 -45.83 -16.38 -2.85
N LEU A 645 -45.84 -15.22 -2.17
CA LEU A 645 -44.64 -14.67 -1.54
C LEU A 645 -44.07 -15.59 -0.43
N LEU A 646 -44.92 -16.37 0.25
CA LEU A 646 -44.47 -17.38 1.22
C LEU A 646 -43.83 -18.59 0.53
N GLU A 647 -44.32 -18.97 -0.65
CA GLU A 647 -43.71 -20.01 -1.49
C GLU A 647 -42.34 -19.54 -2.01
N ASP A 648 -42.24 -18.30 -2.51
CA ASP A 648 -40.97 -17.67 -2.91
C ASP A 648 -39.95 -17.64 -1.76
N LEU A 649 -40.42 -17.35 -0.55
CA LEU A 649 -39.57 -17.36 0.65
C LEU A 649 -39.09 -18.77 1.00
N ALA A 650 -39.93 -19.79 0.85
CA ALA A 650 -39.53 -21.19 1.04
C ALA A 650 -38.48 -21.65 0.01
N ASP A 651 -38.58 -21.14 -1.22
CA ASP A 651 -37.57 -21.35 -2.27
C ASP A 651 -36.24 -20.66 -1.93
N ILE A 652 -36.27 -19.41 -1.43
CA ILE A 652 -35.07 -18.67 -1.00
C ILE A 652 -34.39 -19.34 0.20
N GLU A 653 -35.17 -19.85 1.16
CA GLU A 653 -34.65 -20.57 2.34
C GLU A 653 -34.18 -22.01 2.00
N GLY A 654 -34.40 -22.48 0.77
CA GLY A 654 -34.01 -23.82 0.34
C GLY A 654 -34.88 -24.95 0.92
N ASN A 655 -36.04 -24.62 1.49
CA ASN A 655 -36.99 -25.58 2.06
C ASN A 655 -37.91 -26.22 1.01
N SER A 656 -37.83 -25.78 -0.25
CA SER A 656 -38.65 -26.33 -1.32
C SER A 656 -38.21 -27.74 -1.71
N ARG A 657 -39.08 -28.72 -1.49
CA ARG A 657 -38.91 -30.13 -1.90
C ARG A 657 -39.00 -30.33 -3.43
N ARG A 658 -39.15 -29.28 -4.24
CA ARG A 658 -39.26 -29.38 -5.70
C ARG A 658 -37.89 -29.44 -6.36
N LYS A 659 -37.21 -30.58 -6.27
CA LYS A 659 -36.00 -30.89 -7.07
C LYS A 659 -36.30 -31.48 -8.46
N GLY A 660 -37.55 -31.47 -8.93
CA GLY A 660 -37.97 -32.19 -10.14
C GLY A 660 -38.49 -31.37 -11.32
N ASP A 661 -39.36 -30.38 -11.09
CA ASP A 661 -40.23 -29.85 -12.17
C ASP A 661 -40.05 -28.34 -12.48
N SER A 662 -38.91 -27.77 -12.08
CA SER A 662 -38.77 -26.33 -11.86
C SER A 662 -38.88 -25.41 -13.08
N GLU A 663 -38.76 -25.88 -14.31
CA GLU A 663 -38.83 -25.00 -15.50
C GLU A 663 -40.26 -24.77 -16.00
N ASN A 664 -41.11 -25.79 -16.00
CA ASN A 664 -42.48 -25.64 -16.50
C ASN A 664 -43.42 -25.05 -15.45
N THR A 665 -43.24 -25.38 -14.17
CA THR A 665 -44.07 -24.80 -13.11
C THR A 665 -43.75 -23.32 -12.89
N SER A 666 -42.47 -22.93 -12.97
CA SER A 666 -42.06 -21.53 -12.76
C SER A 666 -42.71 -20.58 -13.75
N THR A 667 -42.77 -20.91 -15.04
CA THR A 667 -43.43 -20.05 -16.03
C THR A 667 -44.93 -19.89 -15.80
N SER A 668 -45.60 -20.96 -15.33
CA SER A 668 -47.03 -20.89 -14.98
C SER A 668 -47.28 -20.08 -13.70
N GLU A 669 -46.40 -20.22 -12.71
CA GLU A 669 -46.47 -19.49 -11.44
C GLU A 669 -46.14 -18.00 -11.64
N GLU A 670 -45.14 -17.68 -12.47
CA GLU A 670 -44.80 -16.33 -12.89
C GLU A 670 -45.97 -15.64 -13.59
N ARG A 671 -46.65 -16.32 -14.54
CA ARG A 671 -47.86 -15.77 -15.18
C ARG A 671 -49.01 -15.53 -14.21
N ILE A 672 -49.24 -16.48 -13.28
CA ILE A 672 -50.27 -16.32 -12.24
C ILE A 672 -49.93 -15.12 -11.33
N MET A 673 -48.64 -14.90 -11.03
CA MET A 673 -48.17 -13.75 -10.27
C MET A 673 -48.34 -12.44 -11.03
N GLU A 674 -48.03 -12.43 -12.33
CA GLU A 674 -48.26 -11.28 -13.21
C GLU A 674 -49.74 -10.90 -13.25
N ASP A 675 -50.63 -11.85 -13.55
CA ASP A 675 -52.08 -11.64 -13.58
C ASP A 675 -52.62 -11.13 -12.23
N LEU A 676 -52.15 -11.69 -11.11
CA LEU A 676 -52.58 -11.26 -9.78
C LEU A 676 -52.05 -9.88 -9.41
N ALA A 677 -50.81 -9.56 -9.76
CA ALA A 677 -50.23 -8.26 -9.51
C ALA A 677 -50.97 -7.18 -10.31
N GLU A 678 -51.30 -7.44 -11.57
CA GLU A 678 -52.12 -6.54 -12.41
C GLU A 678 -53.51 -6.30 -11.80
N LEU A 679 -54.22 -7.36 -11.38
CA LEU A 679 -55.53 -7.23 -10.71
C LEU A 679 -55.48 -6.41 -9.41
N ILE A 680 -54.40 -6.54 -8.63
CA ILE A 680 -54.20 -5.75 -7.40
C ILE A 680 -53.92 -4.28 -7.74
N LEU A 681 -53.09 -4.02 -8.75
CA LEU A 681 -52.77 -2.68 -9.24
C LEU A 681 -54.03 -1.95 -9.73
N GLU A 682 -54.96 -2.63 -10.40
CA GLU A 682 -56.23 -2.07 -10.89
C GLU A 682 -57.24 -1.72 -9.76
N THR A 683 -57.12 -2.33 -8.59
CA THR A 683 -58.12 -2.18 -7.52
C THR A 683 -57.93 -0.87 -6.75
N SER A 684 -58.78 0.14 -6.95
CA SER A 684 -58.73 1.43 -6.20
C SER A 684 -59.18 1.29 -4.73
N TYR A 685 -58.40 1.78 -3.77
CA TYR A 685 -58.70 1.70 -2.34
C TYR A 685 -59.33 2.97 -1.75
N ASP A 686 -59.52 4.03 -2.55
CA ASP A 686 -60.09 5.30 -2.09
C ASP A 686 -61.48 5.17 -1.45
N LYS A 687 -62.18 4.05 -1.72
CA LYS A 687 -63.52 3.75 -1.20
C LYS A 687 -63.52 2.78 -0.01
N PHE A 688 -62.35 2.36 0.50
CA PHE A 688 -62.24 1.27 1.47
C PHE A 688 -62.07 1.69 2.92
#